data_AF-A0AAI9WGG4-F1
#
_entry.id   AF-A0AAI9WGG4-F1
#
_cell.length_a   1.000
_cell.length_b   1.000
_cell.length_c   1.000
_cell.angle_alpha   90.00
_cell.angle_beta   90.00
_cell.angle_gamma   90.00
#
_symmetry.space_group_name_H-M   'P 1'
#
loop_
_entity.id
_entity.type
_entity.pdbx_description
1 polymer ?
#
loop_
_entity_poly.entity_id
_entity_poly.type
_entity_poly.pdbx_seq_one_letter_code
_entity_poly.pdbx_strand_id
1 'polypeptide(L)'
;MKITKLILAAYLLTSMAACDTDKNIAMYGEDSGAVRIEAAINTAFTRSNPGAAGDQQKQFNEGDEIQLSCEDGYLNYVLAGGKWVPTDNYYLRWGAEPVTYSAFYPVVSGASTANFTLPTNQQRLENLAKADYMTCTVENVTDDGSRILRLGMNRKMAKVIMTLADVGGQGKVQGVKIGSYQGYTNGEVVSGTSLISPFITVPEGGKAGQNGCTYTAIVAPGKAGTTATFVSLNYLGEDLVLPGIPELKPAKCYEFTLKVEGSIISISEPIVSPWDSGTLPGGDAEELQLAAYYVKEQPAGNATGMDWDNAMGVDALRNLLQTNGNSDISNANAVKLDGKKIYVAAGSYEMAKENSGVKIEYSGYSKQVEITIEGGYDPSSTGTDLTKRDISKYTTAFVRNTGSGASATSNSLLVLGNQTNIIFDGCTFNGQYGLNDAGSVRAVFVAAGGGDATLQLNNCVIKNFNRGSDGGTDGGAAVKVSKGRVLLNDVEMVNNKATARGGAITTTAANSFLFMNNCLLHENYAPGAWGTAIHAGNGYACMNNVTVLGTTATGGNSITVNGDAYFMLANTTIVGNSGNPNGVFRAGGRASTVVNSLFAKGAGSRTIYAGNITSGGYNVYQAADAGWGAVSTDTDYSSQTLPAATLTDGVYQWTVTGTIDEFATKQAVIDAVKSFDATVGQQFINWVGENGFGVDQRGVARNVNKMQAGAYDAGL
;
A
#
# COMPACT_ATOMS: atom_id res chain seq x y z
N MET A 1 -33.44 -12.05 40.59
CA MET A 1 -32.30 -12.09 39.66
C MET A 1 -32.21 -10.70 39.07
N LYS A 2 -31.11 -9.97 39.29
CA LYS A 2 -31.11 -8.49 39.20
C LYS A 2 -31.45 -7.97 37.80
N ILE A 3 -30.76 -8.45 36.77
CA ILE A 3 -31.11 -8.30 35.35
C ILE A 3 -31.34 -9.70 34.74
N THR A 4 -32.08 -9.78 33.63
CA THR A 4 -32.27 -11.03 32.88
C THR A 4 -31.71 -10.91 31.47
N LYS A 5 -30.45 -11.36 31.32
CA LYS A 5 -29.70 -11.65 30.07
C LYS A 5 -29.18 -10.47 29.24
N LEU A 6 -27.93 -10.61 28.79
CA LEU A 6 -27.50 -10.17 27.45
C LEU A 6 -28.37 -10.91 26.43
N ILE A 7 -29.07 -10.20 25.54
CA ILE A 7 -29.90 -10.82 24.50
C ILE A 7 -29.19 -10.71 23.14
N LEU A 8 -29.13 -11.84 22.43
CA LEU A 8 -28.56 -11.93 21.08
C LEU A 8 -29.51 -11.31 20.05
N ALA A 9 -29.08 -10.23 19.41
CA ALA A 9 -29.74 -9.63 18.25
C ALA A 9 -29.45 -10.44 16.97
N ALA A 10 -30.39 -10.42 16.02
CA ALA A 10 -30.23 -11.05 14.71
C ALA A 10 -30.35 -10.01 13.59
N TYR A 11 -29.37 -9.98 12.69
CA TYR A 11 -29.43 -9.17 11.47
C TYR A 11 -30.36 -9.79 10.43
N LEU A 12 -31.35 -9.02 9.97
CA LEU A 12 -32.31 -9.48 8.98
C LEU A 12 -31.83 -9.09 7.56
N LEU A 13 -31.17 -10.03 6.89
CA LEU A 13 -30.89 -9.93 5.45
C LEU A 13 -32.22 -9.89 4.67
N THR A 14 -32.51 -8.78 4.02
CA THR A 14 -33.83 -8.50 3.44
C THR A 14 -34.09 -9.21 2.11
N SER A 15 -34.33 -10.53 2.15
CA SER A 15 -35.06 -11.23 1.10
C SER A 15 -35.75 -12.51 1.60
N MET A 16 -36.88 -12.83 0.96
CA MET A 16 -37.73 -14.03 1.18
C MET A 16 -38.60 -14.01 2.45
N ALA A 17 -39.82 -14.53 2.31
CA ALA A 17 -40.80 -14.68 3.39
C ALA A 17 -41.12 -16.16 3.63
N ALA A 18 -41.36 -16.52 4.89
CA ALA A 18 -41.93 -17.80 5.32
C ALA A 18 -42.62 -17.60 6.69
N CYS A 19 -43.61 -18.44 7.01
CA CYS A 19 -44.44 -18.27 8.20
C CYS A 19 -43.79 -18.75 9.52
N ASP A 20 -44.19 -18.08 10.60
CA ASP A 20 -44.27 -18.49 12.00
C ASP A 20 -43.35 -19.61 12.53
N THR A 21 -42.49 -19.22 13.48
CA THR A 21 -42.47 -19.88 14.80
C THR A 21 -42.07 -18.85 15.86
N ASP A 22 -42.85 -18.72 16.94
CA ASP A 22 -42.60 -17.75 18.00
C ASP A 22 -41.22 -17.91 18.66
N LYS A 23 -40.30 -17.03 18.27
CA LYS A 23 -39.18 -16.58 19.08
C LYS A 23 -39.19 -15.07 19.05
N ASN A 24 -39.28 -14.43 20.22
CA ASN A 24 -39.15 -12.98 20.35
C ASN A 24 -37.71 -12.55 20.01
N ILE A 25 -37.44 -12.34 18.73
CA ILE A 25 -36.20 -11.75 18.21
C ILE A 25 -36.32 -10.24 18.41
N ALA A 26 -35.90 -9.77 19.58
CA ALA A 26 -35.95 -8.36 19.93
C ALA A 26 -34.80 -7.59 19.26
N MET A 27 -35.13 -6.61 18.43
CA MET A 27 -34.16 -5.65 17.90
C MET A 27 -33.95 -4.50 18.89
N TYR A 28 -32.70 -4.06 19.10
CA TYR A 28 -32.35 -3.04 20.11
C TYR A 28 -33.15 -1.73 19.97
N GLY A 29 -33.49 -1.32 18.74
CA GLY A 29 -34.32 -0.13 18.50
C GLY A 29 -35.79 -0.27 18.93
N GLU A 30 -36.32 -1.49 18.94
CA GLU A 30 -37.75 -1.80 19.13
C GLU A 30 -38.06 -2.34 20.54
N ASP A 31 -37.05 -2.85 21.26
CA ASP A 31 -37.22 -3.38 22.61
C ASP A 31 -37.48 -2.27 23.65
N SER A 32 -38.72 -2.20 24.13
CA SER A 32 -39.18 -1.29 25.19
C SER A 32 -38.55 -1.49 26.57
N GLY A 33 -37.76 -2.56 26.77
CA GLY A 33 -36.96 -2.82 27.96
C GLY A 33 -35.45 -2.58 27.80
N ALA A 34 -34.96 -2.21 26.61
CA ALA A 34 -33.55 -1.96 26.38
C ALA A 34 -33.02 -0.74 27.14
N VAL A 35 -31.79 -0.82 27.63
CA VAL A 35 -31.05 0.33 28.17
C VAL A 35 -30.54 1.17 27.00
N ARG A 36 -31.02 2.41 26.89
CA ARG A 36 -30.51 3.40 25.93
C ARG A 36 -29.50 4.30 26.63
N ILE A 37 -28.45 4.73 25.96
CA ILE A 37 -27.41 5.56 26.59
C ILE A 37 -27.50 7.01 26.10
N GLU A 38 -27.48 7.94 27.06
CA GLU A 38 -27.15 9.35 26.85
C GLU A 38 -25.81 9.64 27.56
N ALA A 39 -24.69 9.65 26.82
CA ALA A 39 -23.40 10.02 27.39
C ALA A 39 -23.13 11.53 27.21
N ALA A 40 -22.85 12.21 28.31
CA ALA A 40 -22.46 13.61 28.39
C ALA A 40 -21.17 13.74 29.21
N ILE A 41 -20.52 14.90 29.16
CA ILE A 41 -19.31 15.19 29.96
C ILE A 41 -19.73 15.97 31.22
N ASN A 42 -19.30 15.50 32.39
CA ASN A 42 -19.93 15.81 33.68
C ASN A 42 -19.42 17.10 34.35
N THR A 43 -18.21 17.53 34.01
CA THR A 43 -17.81 18.92 34.24
C THR A 43 -18.73 19.80 33.40
N ALA A 44 -19.10 21.00 33.88
CA ALA A 44 -20.08 21.87 33.20
C ALA A 44 -19.72 22.22 31.73
N PHE A 45 -18.50 21.86 31.32
CA PHE A 45 -17.82 21.99 30.04
C PHE A 45 -16.82 20.77 29.88
N THR A 46 -16.43 20.04 28.80
CA THR A 46 -16.69 19.92 27.32
C THR A 46 -15.35 19.56 26.56
N ARG A 47 -15.07 18.80 25.45
CA ARG A 47 -15.61 17.73 24.54
C ARG A 47 -14.62 16.56 24.39
N SER A 48 -15.02 15.38 23.92
CA SER A 48 -14.08 14.35 23.39
C SER A 48 -13.15 14.83 22.25
N ASN A 49 -13.45 15.97 21.59
CA ASN A 49 -12.49 16.69 20.74
C ASN A 49 -11.81 17.84 21.53
N PRO A 50 -10.51 17.76 21.85
CA PRO A 50 -9.80 18.80 22.61
C PRO A 50 -9.72 20.19 21.97
N GLY A 51 -9.99 20.30 20.67
CA GLY A 51 -9.83 21.52 19.85
C GLY A 51 -11.13 22.25 19.46
N ALA A 52 -12.32 21.70 19.76
CA ALA A 52 -13.59 22.40 19.53
C ALA A 52 -13.80 23.56 20.53
N ALA A 53 -14.92 24.31 20.44
CA ALA A 53 -15.24 25.42 21.36
C ALA A 53 -16.75 25.50 21.73
N GLY A 54 -17.07 26.14 22.85
CA GLY A 54 -18.46 26.46 23.26
C GLY A 54 -19.36 25.23 23.47
N ASP A 55 -20.66 25.34 23.18
CA ASP A 55 -21.60 24.23 23.39
C ASP A 55 -21.47 23.07 22.39
N GLN A 56 -20.87 23.27 21.21
CA GLN A 56 -20.42 22.13 20.38
C GLN A 56 -19.48 21.22 21.16
N GLN A 57 -18.73 21.82 22.09
CA GLN A 57 -17.76 21.12 22.90
C GLN A 57 -18.51 20.21 23.93
N LYS A 58 -19.85 20.17 24.08
CA LYS A 58 -20.54 19.32 25.11
C LYS A 58 -20.62 17.81 24.77
N GLN A 59 -20.42 17.44 23.52
CA GLN A 59 -21.01 16.23 22.91
C GLN A 59 -19.94 15.22 22.47
N PHE A 60 -20.26 13.94 22.28
CA PHE A 60 -19.34 13.03 21.58
C PHE A 60 -19.40 13.23 20.05
N ASN A 61 -18.49 12.63 19.30
CA ASN A 61 -18.44 12.67 17.82
C ASN A 61 -19.04 11.38 17.23
N GLU A 62 -19.55 11.43 16.00
CA GLU A 62 -19.91 10.21 15.27
C GLU A 62 -18.68 9.29 15.15
N GLY A 63 -18.85 8.02 15.51
CA GLY A 63 -17.75 7.05 15.59
C GLY A 63 -16.92 7.07 16.89
N ASP A 64 -17.22 7.94 17.87
CA ASP A 64 -16.66 7.78 19.23
C ASP A 64 -17.21 6.49 19.86
N GLU A 65 -16.36 5.72 20.54
CA GLU A 65 -16.71 4.49 21.27
C GLU A 65 -16.52 4.63 22.79
N ILE A 66 -17.49 4.13 23.55
CA ILE A 66 -17.42 3.94 25.01
C ILE A 66 -17.60 2.46 25.36
N GLN A 67 -16.96 2.02 26.43
CA GLN A 67 -17.32 0.75 27.07
C GLN A 67 -18.13 1.02 28.33
N LEU A 68 -19.21 0.26 28.51
CA LEU A 68 -20.08 0.27 29.68
C LEU A 68 -19.98 -1.10 30.38
N SER A 69 -19.81 -1.12 31.70
CA SER A 69 -19.75 -2.32 32.52
C SER A 69 -20.63 -2.26 33.77
N CYS A 70 -20.97 -3.44 34.31
CA CYS A 70 -21.77 -3.67 35.51
C CYS A 70 -21.46 -5.05 36.11
N GLU A 71 -22.19 -5.47 37.15
CA GLU A 71 -22.05 -6.78 37.81
C GLU A 71 -22.15 -7.98 36.82
N ASP A 72 -22.94 -7.85 35.75
CA ASP A 72 -23.19 -8.91 34.75
C ASP A 72 -22.21 -8.94 33.55
N GLY A 73 -21.26 -8.00 33.46
CA GLY A 73 -20.27 -7.95 32.37
C GLY A 73 -20.06 -6.55 31.76
N TYR A 74 -19.61 -6.49 30.50
CA TYR A 74 -19.40 -5.25 29.75
C TYR A 74 -19.92 -5.34 28.31
N LEU A 75 -20.19 -4.19 27.69
CA LEU A 75 -20.48 -4.01 26.27
C LEU A 75 -19.89 -2.68 25.76
N ASN A 76 -19.46 -2.66 24.51
CA ASN A 76 -19.07 -1.42 23.82
C ASN A 76 -20.26 -0.81 23.08
N TYR A 77 -20.30 0.52 23.03
CA TYR A 77 -21.29 1.30 22.28
C TYR A 77 -20.55 2.35 21.44
N VAL A 78 -21.00 2.54 20.20
CA VAL A 78 -20.54 3.58 19.29
C VAL A 78 -21.62 4.64 19.10
N LEU A 79 -21.24 5.92 18.94
CA LEU A 79 -22.17 6.97 18.56
C LEU A 79 -22.41 6.93 17.04
N ALA A 80 -23.64 6.62 16.63
CA ALA A 80 -24.06 6.58 15.23
C ALA A 80 -25.45 7.22 15.05
N GLY A 81 -25.57 8.18 14.13
CA GLY A 81 -26.81 8.92 13.86
C GLY A 81 -27.30 9.71 15.07
N GLY A 82 -26.38 10.26 15.87
CA GLY A 82 -26.66 10.97 17.12
C GLY A 82 -27.12 10.08 18.28
N LYS A 83 -26.93 8.75 18.19
CA LYS A 83 -27.39 7.78 19.20
C LYS A 83 -26.31 6.76 19.53
N TRP A 84 -26.21 6.40 20.80
CA TRP A 84 -25.35 5.30 21.24
C TRP A 84 -25.99 3.95 20.92
N VAL A 85 -25.32 3.16 20.08
CA VAL A 85 -25.74 1.80 19.68
C VAL A 85 -24.66 0.78 20.05
N PRO A 86 -25.02 -0.43 20.51
CA PRO A 86 -24.04 -1.48 20.77
C PRO A 86 -23.22 -1.82 19.52
N THR A 87 -21.93 -2.11 19.69
CA THR A 87 -21.08 -2.59 18.58
C THR A 87 -21.28 -4.09 18.31
N ASP A 88 -21.66 -4.84 19.35
CA ASP A 88 -21.90 -6.28 19.30
C ASP A 88 -23.38 -6.61 19.07
N ASN A 89 -23.67 -7.87 18.74
CA ASN A 89 -25.03 -8.43 18.70
C ASN A 89 -25.67 -8.61 20.10
N TYR A 90 -25.26 -7.82 21.11
CA TYR A 90 -25.74 -7.91 22.48
C TYR A 90 -26.05 -6.51 23.04
N TYR A 91 -27.08 -6.42 23.89
CA TYR A 91 -27.48 -5.18 24.55
C TYR A 91 -27.99 -5.45 25.98
N LEU A 92 -28.00 -4.40 26.81
CA LEU A 92 -28.50 -4.47 28.18
C LEU A 92 -30.01 -4.18 28.23
N ARG A 93 -30.70 -4.75 29.23
CA ARG A 93 -32.11 -4.47 29.52
C ARG A 93 -32.28 -4.08 30.98
N TRP A 94 -33.25 -3.22 31.26
CA TRP A 94 -33.56 -2.78 32.61
C TRP A 94 -34.06 -3.93 33.49
N GLY A 95 -33.56 -3.97 34.72
CA GLY A 95 -33.92 -4.94 35.75
C GLY A 95 -34.94 -4.37 36.75
N ALA A 96 -35.38 -5.22 37.69
CA ALA A 96 -36.24 -4.81 38.80
C ALA A 96 -35.45 -4.33 40.03
N GLU A 97 -34.12 -4.42 39.99
CA GLU A 97 -33.20 -4.18 41.10
C GLU A 97 -32.20 -3.08 40.72
N PRO A 98 -31.72 -2.24 41.66
CA PRO A 98 -30.72 -1.22 41.38
C PRO A 98 -29.39 -1.81 40.89
N VAL A 99 -28.77 -1.17 39.89
CA VAL A 99 -27.48 -1.59 39.33
C VAL A 99 -26.50 -0.42 39.31
N THR A 100 -25.24 -0.69 39.70
CA THR A 100 -24.13 0.24 39.49
C THR A 100 -23.51 0.01 38.13
N TYR A 101 -23.39 1.08 37.35
CA TYR A 101 -22.77 1.10 36.04
C TYR A 101 -21.46 1.90 36.09
N SER A 102 -20.44 1.44 35.38
CA SER A 102 -19.21 2.21 35.15
C SER A 102 -18.88 2.25 33.66
N ALA A 103 -18.31 3.35 33.20
CA ALA A 103 -17.98 3.54 31.79
C ALA A 103 -16.64 4.25 31.60
N PHE A 104 -15.98 3.99 30.46
CA PHE A 104 -14.80 4.75 30.05
C PHE A 104 -14.81 5.10 28.56
N TYR A 105 -14.08 6.16 28.24
CA TYR A 105 -13.76 6.64 26.89
C TYR A 105 -12.25 6.95 26.86
N PRO A 106 -11.53 6.74 25.75
CA PRO A 106 -11.94 6.02 24.55
C PRO A 106 -11.79 4.50 24.71
N VAL A 107 -12.51 3.72 23.91
CA VAL A 107 -12.23 2.27 23.76
C VAL A 107 -10.93 2.08 22.97
N VAL A 108 -9.84 1.77 23.67
CA VAL A 108 -8.54 1.42 23.08
C VAL A 108 -7.91 0.23 23.83
N SER A 109 -7.00 -0.48 23.16
CA SER A 109 -6.35 -1.68 23.72
C SER A 109 -5.69 -1.41 25.08
N GLY A 110 -6.11 -2.13 26.11
CA GLY A 110 -5.58 -2.00 27.48
C GLY A 110 -6.20 -0.89 28.33
N ALA A 111 -7.09 -0.06 27.77
CA ALA A 111 -7.86 0.91 28.56
C ALA A 111 -8.94 0.21 29.40
N SER A 112 -9.25 0.79 30.55
CA SER A 112 -10.35 0.42 31.44
C SER A 112 -10.81 1.64 32.23
N THR A 113 -11.67 1.46 33.24
CA THR A 113 -12.03 2.53 34.19
C THR A 113 -10.91 2.90 35.18
N ALA A 114 -9.80 2.16 35.18
CA ALA A 114 -8.66 2.32 36.10
C ALA A 114 -7.29 2.34 35.39
N ASN A 115 -7.19 1.83 34.16
CA ASN A 115 -5.94 1.74 33.39
C ASN A 115 -6.07 2.52 32.09
N PHE A 116 -5.04 3.26 31.69
CA PHE A 116 -4.98 3.94 30.39
C PHE A 116 -3.54 4.25 30.02
N THR A 117 -3.09 3.86 28.83
CA THR A 117 -1.78 4.27 28.29
C THR A 117 -1.97 5.46 27.36
N LEU A 118 -1.32 6.58 27.66
CA LEU A 118 -1.43 7.80 26.87
C LEU A 118 -0.73 7.63 25.49
N PRO A 119 -1.43 7.79 24.36
CA PRO A 119 -0.79 7.75 23.05
C PRO A 119 0.16 8.94 22.85
N THR A 120 1.39 8.63 22.41
CA THR A 120 2.48 9.61 22.21
C THR A 120 2.46 10.29 20.83
N ASN A 121 1.63 9.83 19.89
CA ASN A 121 1.31 10.57 18.67
C ASN A 121 -0.08 11.19 18.84
N GLN A 122 -0.15 12.53 18.80
CA GLN A 122 -1.38 13.32 18.89
C GLN A 122 -1.43 14.39 17.79
N GLN A 123 -0.71 14.20 16.68
CA GLN A 123 -0.53 15.22 15.63
C GLN A 123 -1.78 15.46 14.76
N ARG A 124 -2.91 14.83 15.08
CA ARG A 124 -4.18 14.86 14.33
C ARG A 124 -5.36 14.79 15.30
N LEU A 125 -6.53 15.29 14.90
CA LEU A 125 -7.70 15.42 15.78
C LEU A 125 -8.23 14.06 16.30
N GLU A 126 -8.18 13.00 15.48
CA GLU A 126 -8.56 11.65 15.89
C GLU A 126 -7.59 11.02 16.90
N ASN A 127 -6.32 11.44 16.88
CA ASN A 127 -5.32 11.01 17.85
C ASN A 127 -5.39 11.81 19.16
N LEU A 128 -5.75 13.11 19.09
CA LEU A 128 -6.11 13.91 20.27
C LEU A 128 -7.35 13.34 20.98
N ALA A 129 -8.39 12.95 20.24
CA ALA A 129 -9.58 12.32 20.80
C ALA A 129 -9.24 10.99 21.50
N LYS A 130 -8.40 10.15 20.88
CA LYS A 130 -7.86 8.92 21.48
C LYS A 130 -6.95 9.15 22.70
N ALA A 131 -6.57 10.38 23.01
CA ALA A 131 -5.81 10.74 24.20
C ALA A 131 -6.67 11.26 25.36
N ASP A 132 -7.89 11.77 25.10
CA ASP A 132 -8.76 12.42 26.09
C ASP A 132 -9.53 11.42 26.97
N TYR A 133 -8.80 10.66 27.79
CA TYR A 133 -9.34 9.61 28.65
C TYR A 133 -10.29 10.14 29.75
N MET A 134 -11.48 9.55 29.81
CA MET A 134 -12.57 9.90 30.73
C MET A 134 -13.20 8.65 31.35
N THR A 135 -13.70 8.76 32.58
CA THR A 135 -14.50 7.69 33.22
C THR A 135 -15.75 8.21 33.94
N CYS A 136 -16.75 7.35 34.05
CA CYS A 136 -17.97 7.56 34.82
C CYS A 136 -18.24 6.34 35.72
N THR A 137 -18.84 6.58 36.88
CA THR A 137 -19.57 5.57 37.64
C THR A 137 -20.91 6.19 38.06
N VAL A 138 -22.00 5.46 37.87
CA VAL A 138 -23.34 5.84 38.29
C VAL A 138 -23.88 4.69 39.14
N GLU A 139 -24.09 4.95 40.43
CA GLU A 139 -24.46 3.93 41.40
C GLU A 139 -25.97 3.80 41.58
N ASN A 140 -26.44 2.60 41.94
CA ASN A 140 -27.83 2.34 42.35
C ASN A 140 -28.89 2.79 41.31
N VAL A 141 -28.57 2.70 40.02
CA VAL A 141 -29.45 3.17 38.94
C VAL A 141 -30.68 2.26 38.83
N THR A 142 -31.85 2.88 38.71
CA THR A 142 -33.13 2.23 38.43
C THR A 142 -33.81 2.94 37.24
N ASP A 143 -34.72 2.24 36.58
CA ASP A 143 -35.43 2.74 35.39
C ASP A 143 -36.47 3.80 35.78
N ASP A 144 -36.19 5.07 35.45
CA ASP A 144 -37.01 6.24 35.75
C ASP A 144 -38.30 6.34 34.87
N GLY A 145 -38.51 5.39 33.96
CA GLY A 145 -39.57 5.42 32.96
C GLY A 145 -39.13 5.95 31.60
N SER A 146 -37.98 6.63 31.51
CA SER A 146 -37.41 7.13 30.25
C SER A 146 -36.56 6.10 29.51
N ARG A 147 -36.24 4.97 30.15
CA ARG A 147 -35.37 3.88 29.62
C ARG A 147 -33.91 4.27 29.34
N ILE A 148 -33.48 5.46 29.78
CA ILE A 148 -32.18 6.03 29.43
C ILE A 148 -31.23 6.02 30.63
N LEU A 149 -30.08 5.37 30.45
CA LEU A 149 -28.92 5.49 31.33
C LEU A 149 -28.12 6.73 30.93
N ARG A 150 -28.03 7.69 31.86
CA ARG A 150 -27.32 8.96 31.65
C ARG A 150 -25.92 8.86 32.24
N LEU A 151 -24.91 8.86 31.37
CA LEU A 151 -23.50 8.71 31.75
C LEU A 151 -22.83 10.08 31.82
N GLY A 152 -22.38 10.46 33.02
CA GLY A 152 -21.62 11.67 33.27
C GLY A 152 -20.11 11.41 33.23
N MET A 153 -19.50 11.55 32.07
CA MET A 153 -18.08 11.23 31.81
C MET A 153 -17.15 12.31 32.38
N ASN A 154 -16.16 11.91 33.18
CA ASN A 154 -15.23 12.81 33.88
C ASN A 154 -13.83 12.60 33.33
N ARG A 155 -13.24 13.64 32.73
CA ARG A 155 -11.83 13.59 32.29
C ARG A 155 -10.88 13.25 33.41
N LYS A 156 -9.86 12.46 33.07
CA LYS A 156 -8.69 12.23 33.92
C LYS A 156 -7.50 13.06 33.47
N MET A 157 -7.44 13.45 32.21
CA MET A 157 -6.28 14.09 31.59
C MET A 157 -6.18 15.60 31.87
N ALA A 158 -5.05 16.22 31.50
CA ALA A 158 -4.87 17.67 31.36
C ALA A 158 -4.57 18.04 29.90
N LYS A 159 -4.89 19.28 29.50
CA LYS A 159 -4.56 19.85 28.18
C LYS A 159 -3.43 20.86 28.34
N VAL A 160 -2.41 20.79 27.48
CA VAL A 160 -1.30 21.74 27.42
C VAL A 160 -1.26 22.37 26.03
N ILE A 161 -1.14 23.69 25.98
CA ILE A 161 -0.95 24.45 24.74
C ILE A 161 0.33 25.27 24.87
N MET A 162 1.28 25.06 23.96
CA MET A 162 2.53 25.83 23.87
C MET A 162 2.45 26.76 22.67
N THR A 163 2.36 28.08 22.88
CA THR A 163 2.38 29.09 21.82
C THR A 163 3.80 29.56 21.56
N LEU A 164 4.30 29.38 20.35
CA LEU A 164 5.68 29.69 19.98
C LEU A 164 5.88 31.20 19.75
N ALA A 165 6.94 31.76 20.35
CA ALA A 165 7.29 33.17 20.27
C ALA A 165 8.81 33.40 20.20
N ASP A 166 9.18 34.63 19.81
CA ASP A 166 10.55 35.17 19.75
C ASP A 166 11.58 34.37 18.93
N VAL A 167 11.11 33.48 18.03
CA VAL A 167 11.96 32.76 17.06
C VAL A 167 12.66 33.76 16.13
N GLY A 168 13.98 33.63 16.02
CA GLY A 168 14.84 34.59 15.33
C GLY A 168 14.81 34.50 13.79
N GLY A 169 14.26 35.53 13.13
CA GLY A 169 14.44 35.77 11.70
C GLY A 169 13.86 34.67 10.80
N GLN A 170 14.73 34.00 10.01
CA GLN A 170 14.36 32.87 9.15
C GLN A 170 14.39 31.51 9.89
N GLY A 171 14.62 31.51 11.21
CA GLY A 171 14.61 30.30 12.03
C GLY A 171 13.27 29.57 11.98
N LYS A 172 13.32 28.23 12.03
CA LYS A 172 12.16 27.36 12.10
C LYS A 172 12.39 26.32 13.19
N VAL A 173 11.45 26.23 14.13
CA VAL A 173 11.38 25.18 15.15
C VAL A 173 10.77 23.92 14.55
N GLN A 174 11.36 22.76 14.83
CA GLN A 174 10.96 21.47 14.28
C GLN A 174 10.86 20.40 15.38
N GLY A 175 10.18 19.29 15.10
CA GLY A 175 10.18 18.11 15.97
C GLY A 175 9.50 18.22 17.35
N VAL A 176 8.95 19.39 17.70
CA VAL A 176 8.43 19.73 19.05
C VAL A 176 7.70 18.58 19.73
N LYS A 177 8.10 18.30 20.98
CA LYS A 177 7.48 17.34 21.89
C LYS A 177 7.11 18.01 23.20
N ILE A 178 6.00 17.57 23.80
CA ILE A 178 5.56 17.97 25.15
C ILE A 178 5.67 16.75 26.08
N GLY A 179 6.29 16.93 27.24
CA GLY A 179 6.49 15.88 28.23
C GLY A 179 5.23 15.59 29.05
N SER A 180 5.00 14.31 29.32
CA SER A 180 3.85 13.82 30.08
C SER A 180 4.22 12.61 30.92
N TYR A 181 3.44 12.33 31.97
CA TYR A 181 3.36 10.99 32.54
C TYR A 181 2.72 10.00 31.54
N GLN A 182 2.95 8.70 31.70
CA GLN A 182 2.54 7.67 30.73
C GLN A 182 1.04 7.30 30.78
N GLY A 183 0.29 7.81 31.75
CA GLY A 183 -1.13 7.53 31.94
C GLY A 183 -1.42 6.93 33.31
N TYR A 184 -2.30 5.94 33.36
CA TYR A 184 -2.90 5.38 34.58
C TYR A 184 -2.72 3.87 34.70
N THR A 185 -2.46 3.40 35.92
CA THR A 185 -2.53 1.99 36.32
C THR A 185 -3.20 1.89 37.68
N ASN A 186 -4.21 1.02 37.81
CA ASN A 186 -5.00 0.83 39.03
C ASN A 186 -5.63 2.12 39.60
N GLY A 187 -5.95 3.09 38.74
CA GLY A 187 -6.51 4.39 39.08
C GLY A 187 -5.47 5.48 39.39
N GLU A 188 -4.21 5.11 39.61
CA GLU A 188 -3.11 6.02 39.95
C GLU A 188 -2.26 6.40 38.74
N VAL A 189 -1.62 7.56 38.79
CA VAL A 189 -0.76 8.07 37.72
C VAL A 189 0.56 7.29 37.70
N VAL A 190 0.95 6.80 36.53
CA VAL A 190 2.22 6.09 36.33
C VAL A 190 3.39 7.07 36.38
N SER A 191 4.40 6.79 37.21
CA SER A 191 5.56 7.66 37.42
C SER A 191 6.53 7.75 36.23
N GLY A 192 6.46 6.81 35.29
CA GLY A 192 7.17 6.85 34.02
C GLY A 192 6.67 8.00 33.14
N THR A 193 7.58 8.62 32.40
CA THR A 193 7.29 9.78 31.52
C THR A 193 7.55 9.46 30.06
N SER A 194 6.97 10.26 29.16
CA SER A 194 7.10 10.10 27.70
C SER A 194 6.87 11.42 26.97
N LEU A 195 7.37 11.48 25.73
CA LEU A 195 7.33 12.66 24.87
C LEU A 195 6.17 12.55 23.88
N ILE A 196 5.19 13.45 24.01
CA ILE A 196 4.02 13.56 23.14
C ILE A 196 4.37 14.39 21.91
N SER A 197 4.01 13.89 20.73
CA SER A 197 4.04 14.63 19.46
C SER A 197 2.72 15.37 19.31
N PRO A 198 2.68 16.70 19.52
CA PRO A 198 1.45 17.47 19.68
C PRO A 198 0.75 17.77 18.34
N PHE A 199 -0.52 18.10 18.42
CA PHE A 199 -1.27 18.74 17.33
C PHE A 199 -0.72 20.15 17.10
N ILE A 200 -0.57 20.57 15.84
CA ILE A 200 -0.01 21.86 15.47
C ILE A 200 -1.12 22.71 14.86
N THR A 201 -1.32 23.93 15.36
CA THR A 201 -2.12 24.96 14.68
C THR A 201 -1.18 26.06 14.20
N VAL A 202 -1.33 26.48 12.94
CA VAL A 202 -0.54 27.55 12.32
C VAL A 202 -1.44 28.79 12.22
N PRO A 203 -0.97 29.99 12.57
CA PRO A 203 -1.76 31.21 12.40
C PRO A 203 -1.94 31.54 10.92
N GLU A 204 -3.02 32.24 10.57
CA GLU A 204 -3.33 32.64 9.19
C GLU A 204 -2.14 33.38 8.54
N GLY A 205 -1.70 32.93 7.37
CA GLY A 205 -0.52 33.45 6.65
C GLY A 205 0.85 33.08 7.25
N GLY A 206 0.90 32.34 8.36
CA GLY A 206 2.12 31.83 8.98
C GLY A 206 2.64 30.52 8.35
N LYS A 207 3.70 29.95 8.95
CA LYS A 207 4.21 28.62 8.62
C LYS A 207 4.56 27.83 9.88
N ALA A 208 4.32 26.51 9.85
CA ALA A 208 4.64 25.63 10.97
C ALA A 208 6.11 25.76 11.43
N GLY A 209 6.31 26.00 12.73
CA GLY A 209 7.63 26.24 13.32
C GLY A 209 8.04 27.71 13.45
N GLN A 210 7.14 28.65 13.13
CA GLN A 210 7.34 30.09 13.31
C GLN A 210 6.48 30.67 14.45
N ASN A 211 6.72 31.94 14.79
CA ASN A 211 5.98 32.67 15.83
C ASN A 211 4.45 32.62 15.60
N GLY A 212 3.70 32.42 16.67
CA GLY A 212 2.25 32.26 16.66
C GLY A 212 1.76 30.83 16.41
N CYS A 213 2.63 29.87 16.02
CA CYS A 213 2.25 28.45 15.98
C CYS A 213 1.93 27.95 17.39
N THR A 214 0.83 27.20 17.55
CA THR A 214 0.49 26.55 18.81
C THR A 214 0.66 25.04 18.72
N TYR A 215 1.17 24.44 19.79
CA TYR A 215 1.37 23.00 19.93
C TYR A 215 0.50 22.49 21.07
N THR A 216 -0.55 21.74 20.74
CA THR A 216 -1.55 21.23 21.69
C THR A 216 -1.32 19.75 21.97
N ALA A 217 -1.23 19.38 23.24
CA ALA A 217 -1.15 18.00 23.70
C ALA A 217 -2.13 17.72 24.83
N ILE A 218 -2.68 16.50 24.83
CA ILE A 218 -3.28 15.87 26.00
C ILE A 218 -2.18 15.13 26.75
N VAL A 219 -2.11 15.36 28.06
CA VAL A 219 -1.09 14.82 28.94
C VAL A 219 -1.73 14.20 30.18
N ALA A 220 -1.09 13.19 30.73
CA ALA A 220 -1.49 12.62 32.02
C ALA A 220 -1.03 13.58 33.14
N PRO A 221 -1.95 14.12 33.96
CA PRO A 221 -1.61 15.04 35.04
C PRO A 221 -0.85 14.33 36.15
N GLY A 222 -0.20 15.11 37.03
CA GLY A 222 0.63 14.57 38.10
C GLY A 222 1.29 15.65 38.94
N LYS A 223 2.07 15.21 39.93
CA LYS A 223 2.96 16.07 40.72
C LYS A 223 4.09 16.61 39.82
N ALA A 224 4.74 17.70 40.22
CA ALA A 224 5.86 18.24 39.46
C ALA A 224 7.04 17.24 39.36
N GLY A 225 7.52 16.99 38.14
CA GLY A 225 8.64 16.11 37.81
C GLY A 225 9.88 16.90 37.43
N THR A 226 10.68 17.31 38.43
CA THR A 226 11.76 18.31 38.29
C THR A 226 12.90 17.94 37.33
N THR A 227 13.13 16.65 37.06
CA THR A 227 14.21 16.17 36.18
C THR A 227 13.72 15.59 34.85
N ALA A 228 12.41 15.41 34.67
CA ALA A 228 11.85 14.87 33.44
C ALA A 228 11.71 15.96 32.37
N THR A 229 12.02 15.65 31.12
CA THR A 229 11.81 16.57 29.98
C THR A 229 10.34 16.98 29.86
N PHE A 230 10.06 18.28 29.84
CA PHE A 230 8.74 18.86 29.61
C PHE A 230 8.59 19.47 28.22
N VAL A 231 9.65 20.00 27.63
CA VAL A 231 9.68 20.39 26.21
C VAL A 231 10.96 19.86 25.56
N SER A 232 10.86 19.36 24.33
CA SER A 232 12.02 19.10 23.47
C SER A 232 11.69 19.52 22.04
N LEU A 233 12.66 20.09 21.33
CA LEU A 233 12.50 20.54 19.95
C LEU A 233 13.85 20.59 19.23
N ASN A 234 13.85 20.58 17.91
CA ASN A 234 15.03 20.92 17.11
C ASN A 234 14.95 22.38 16.64
N TYR A 235 16.04 23.11 16.75
CA TYR A 235 16.18 24.48 16.23
C TYR A 235 17.55 24.67 15.59
N LEU A 236 17.57 25.12 14.34
CA LEU A 236 18.80 25.32 13.54
C LEU A 236 19.72 24.08 13.43
N GLY A 237 19.20 22.88 13.70
CA GLY A 237 19.96 21.62 13.72
C GLY A 237 20.35 21.14 15.12
N GLU A 238 20.21 21.95 16.16
CA GLU A 238 20.45 21.55 17.56
C GLU A 238 19.17 21.05 18.23
N ASP A 239 19.24 19.93 18.96
CA ASP A 239 18.15 19.43 19.79
C ASP A 239 18.18 20.07 21.18
N LEU A 240 17.16 20.88 21.47
CA LEU A 240 17.01 21.66 22.70
C LEU A 240 16.01 20.97 23.63
N VAL A 241 16.28 21.00 24.93
CA VAL A 241 15.56 20.24 25.97
C VAL A 241 15.33 21.10 27.21
N LEU A 242 14.08 21.15 27.69
CA LEU A 242 13.67 21.82 28.92
C LEU A 242 13.16 20.78 29.92
N PRO A 243 13.88 20.50 31.01
CA PRO A 243 13.38 19.65 32.10
C PRO A 243 12.41 20.41 33.02
N GLY A 244 11.62 19.65 33.78
CA GLY A 244 10.69 20.18 34.78
C GLY A 244 9.24 20.12 34.31
N ILE A 245 8.64 18.92 34.34
CA ILE A 245 7.18 18.78 34.15
C ILE A 245 6.49 19.46 35.34
N PRO A 246 5.59 20.44 35.12
CA PRO A 246 4.91 21.16 36.21
C PRO A 246 3.84 20.30 36.89
N GLU A 247 3.27 20.78 38.01
CA GLU A 247 2.09 20.14 38.62
C GLU A 247 0.86 20.40 37.75
N LEU A 248 0.35 19.33 37.12
CA LEU A 248 -0.81 19.37 36.23
C LEU A 248 -1.99 18.65 36.89
N LYS A 249 -3.22 19.12 36.62
CA LYS A 249 -4.46 18.63 37.26
C LYS A 249 -5.51 18.19 36.22
N PRO A 250 -6.30 17.14 36.52
CA PRO A 250 -7.39 16.69 35.63
C PRO A 250 -8.36 17.81 35.24
N ALA A 251 -8.88 17.74 34.02
CA ALA A 251 -9.88 18.65 33.46
C ALA A 251 -9.49 20.15 33.45
N LYS A 252 -8.19 20.44 33.33
CA LYS A 252 -7.63 21.80 33.17
C LYS A 252 -6.88 21.96 31.87
N CYS A 253 -6.89 23.18 31.33
CA CYS A 253 -6.00 23.63 30.27
C CYS A 253 -4.88 24.50 30.87
N TYR A 254 -3.68 24.36 30.32
CA TYR A 254 -2.48 25.08 30.70
C TYR A 254 -1.85 25.68 29.45
N GLU A 255 -1.92 27.01 29.32
CA GLU A 255 -1.45 27.75 28.15
C GLU A 255 -0.13 28.45 28.48
N PHE A 256 0.94 28.07 27.76
CA PHE A 256 2.29 28.58 27.93
C PHE A 256 2.73 29.36 26.69
N THR A 257 3.54 30.39 26.88
CA THR A 257 4.38 30.94 25.80
C THR A 257 5.72 30.20 25.80
N LEU A 258 6.08 29.56 24.70
CA LEU A 258 7.37 28.89 24.47
C LEU A 258 8.28 29.81 23.65
N LYS A 259 9.47 30.13 24.15
CA LYS A 259 10.46 30.98 23.49
C LYS A 259 11.73 30.22 23.16
N VAL A 260 12.37 30.59 22.04
CA VAL A 260 13.61 29.96 21.55
C VAL A 260 14.61 31.06 21.16
N GLU A 261 15.64 31.25 21.99
CA GLU A 261 16.67 32.29 21.82
C GLU A 261 18.06 31.63 21.73
N GLY A 262 18.61 31.56 20.52
CA GLY A 262 19.82 30.78 20.25
C GLY A 262 19.61 29.30 20.62
N SER A 263 20.54 28.75 21.40
CA SER A 263 20.47 27.38 21.95
C SER A 263 19.73 27.28 23.30
N ILE A 264 18.95 28.31 23.68
CA ILE A 264 18.19 28.35 24.93
C ILE A 264 16.69 28.31 24.62
N ILE A 265 15.95 27.47 25.34
CA ILE A 265 14.48 27.46 25.33
C ILE A 265 13.92 27.77 26.71
N SER A 266 12.81 28.50 26.76
CA SER A 266 12.13 28.88 28.00
C SER A 266 10.62 28.92 27.82
N ILE A 267 9.89 28.83 28.95
CA ILE A 267 8.43 28.93 28.98
C ILE A 267 7.99 30.01 29.98
N SER A 268 6.83 30.62 29.73
CA SER A 268 6.15 31.48 30.70
C SER A 268 5.62 30.68 31.91
N GLU A 269 5.17 31.39 32.95
CA GLU A 269 4.14 30.80 33.83
C GLU A 269 2.89 30.47 32.99
N PRO A 270 2.16 29.38 33.30
CA PRO A 270 0.98 29.00 32.55
C PRO A 270 -0.24 29.85 32.93
N ILE A 271 -1.01 30.26 31.93
CA ILE A 271 -2.41 30.62 32.15
C ILE A 271 -3.16 29.30 32.39
N VAL A 272 -3.73 29.13 33.58
CA VAL A 272 -4.43 27.91 33.99
C VAL A 272 -5.93 28.14 33.97
N SER A 273 -6.64 27.38 33.15
CA SER A 273 -8.06 27.57 32.88
C SER A 273 -8.84 26.24 32.97
N PRO A 274 -10.18 26.28 33.09
CA PRO A 274 -11.02 25.15 32.70
C PRO A 274 -10.63 24.61 31.30
N TRP A 275 -10.74 23.29 31.08
CA TRP A 275 -10.30 22.64 29.84
C TRP A 275 -10.87 23.28 28.55
N ASP A 276 -12.09 23.79 28.67
CA ASP A 276 -12.92 24.36 27.62
C ASP A 276 -12.46 25.75 27.16
N SER A 277 -12.00 26.57 28.11
CA SER A 277 -11.41 27.88 27.88
C SER A 277 -9.98 27.77 27.33
N GLY A 278 -9.89 27.55 26.03
CA GLY A 278 -8.66 27.56 25.25
C GLY A 278 -9.02 27.35 23.78
N THR A 279 -9.25 28.45 23.06
CA THR A 279 -9.71 28.45 21.66
C THR A 279 -8.55 28.06 20.75
N LEU A 280 -8.71 26.99 19.95
CA LEU A 280 -7.92 26.91 18.72
C LEU A 280 -8.43 28.03 17.80
N PRO A 281 -7.57 28.96 17.34
CA PRO A 281 -7.99 29.97 16.39
C PRO A 281 -8.41 29.28 15.08
N GLY A 282 -9.55 29.69 14.52
CA GLY A 282 -10.12 29.12 13.31
C GLY A 282 -9.41 29.51 12.02
N GLY A 283 -8.08 29.38 11.98
CA GLY A 283 -7.39 29.09 10.73
C GLY A 283 -7.63 27.63 10.37
N ASP A 284 -7.62 27.29 9.07
CA ASP A 284 -7.82 25.91 8.64
C ASP A 284 -6.78 25.00 9.30
N ALA A 285 -7.26 23.91 9.89
CA ALA A 285 -6.42 22.82 10.35
C ALA A 285 -5.91 22.06 9.12
N GLU A 286 -4.90 22.63 8.45
CA GLU A 286 -4.15 21.94 7.40
C GLU A 286 -3.62 20.63 7.98
N GLU A 287 -4.27 19.52 7.61
CA GLU A 287 -3.68 18.20 7.73
C GLU A 287 -2.25 18.30 7.15
N LEU A 288 -1.26 17.78 7.88
CA LEU A 288 0.14 17.81 7.44
C LEU A 288 0.27 17.05 6.12
N GLN A 289 0.11 17.78 5.01
CA GLN A 289 0.18 17.28 3.64
C GLN A 289 1.64 17.01 3.30
N LEU A 290 2.13 15.87 3.81
CA LEU A 290 3.43 15.35 3.46
C LEU A 290 3.53 15.28 1.92
N ALA A 291 4.63 15.79 1.37
CA ALA A 291 4.89 15.76 -0.06
C ALA A 291 5.25 14.35 -0.55
N ALA A 292 5.83 13.55 0.35
CA ALA A 292 6.15 12.14 0.16
C ALA A 292 6.14 11.42 1.52
N TYR A 293 6.12 10.09 1.48
CA TYR A 293 6.32 9.23 2.65
C TYR A 293 7.71 8.59 2.64
N TYR A 294 8.25 8.34 3.83
CA TYR A 294 9.55 7.72 4.06
C TYR A 294 9.38 6.42 4.85
N VAL A 295 9.96 5.33 4.35
CA VAL A 295 9.75 3.96 4.88
C VAL A 295 11.07 3.25 5.13
N LYS A 296 11.23 2.66 6.32
CA LYS A 296 12.34 1.77 6.69
C LYS A 296 11.78 0.42 7.14
N GLU A 297 12.56 -0.65 7.04
CA GLU A 297 12.11 -2.02 7.39
C GLU A 297 11.57 -2.07 8.84
N GLN A 298 12.34 -1.48 9.75
CA GLN A 298 11.91 -1.15 11.11
C GLN A 298 11.54 0.35 11.17
N PRO A 299 10.47 0.73 11.87
CA PRO A 299 10.08 2.13 12.03
C PRO A 299 11.15 2.94 12.79
N ALA A 300 11.30 4.21 12.43
CA ALA A 300 12.20 5.15 13.08
C ALA A 300 11.42 6.30 13.75
N GLY A 301 11.99 6.87 14.83
CA GLY A 301 11.45 8.05 15.50
C GLY A 301 10.00 7.89 15.93
N ASN A 302 9.10 8.71 15.40
CA ASN A 302 7.66 8.66 15.68
C ASN A 302 6.83 7.84 14.66
N ALA A 303 7.49 7.18 13.69
CA ALA A 303 6.90 6.30 12.66
C ALA A 303 5.83 6.94 11.75
N THR A 304 5.75 8.27 11.64
CA THR A 304 4.81 8.97 10.74
C THR A 304 5.18 8.86 9.25
N GLY A 305 6.44 8.60 8.94
CA GLY A 305 6.97 8.62 7.57
C GLY A 305 7.13 10.02 7.00
N MET A 306 7.24 11.07 7.82
CA MET A 306 7.46 12.45 7.35
C MET A 306 8.88 12.75 6.84
N ASP A 307 9.86 11.97 7.31
CA ASP A 307 11.28 12.02 6.97
C ASP A 307 11.92 10.66 7.32
N TRP A 308 13.20 10.44 6.99
CA TRP A 308 13.90 9.18 7.26
C TRP A 308 14.15 8.89 8.74
N ASP A 309 14.16 9.91 9.61
CA ASP A 309 14.40 9.76 11.05
C ASP A 309 13.11 9.41 11.80
N ASN A 310 11.97 9.75 11.19
CA ASN A 310 10.60 9.43 11.61
C ASN A 310 9.95 8.39 10.68
N ALA A 311 10.75 7.63 9.92
CA ALA A 311 10.29 6.72 8.86
C ALA A 311 9.28 5.69 9.37
N MET A 312 8.22 5.45 8.59
CA MET A 312 7.21 4.45 8.94
C MET A 312 7.72 3.03 8.67
N GLY A 313 7.20 2.05 9.43
CA GLY A 313 7.51 0.62 9.24
C GLY A 313 6.57 -0.06 8.22
N VAL A 314 6.87 -1.32 7.88
CA VAL A 314 6.09 -2.09 6.88
C VAL A 314 4.59 -2.22 7.24
N ASP A 315 4.23 -2.37 8.53
CA ASP A 315 2.83 -2.42 8.97
C ASP A 315 2.06 -1.12 8.64
N ALA A 316 2.71 0.04 8.76
CA ALA A 316 2.12 1.32 8.38
C ALA A 316 1.99 1.47 6.86
N LEU A 317 3.00 1.03 6.08
CA LEU A 317 2.94 1.02 4.62
C LEU A 317 1.78 0.16 4.10
N ARG A 318 1.59 -1.05 4.63
CA ARG A 318 0.45 -1.90 4.28
C ARG A 318 -0.88 -1.23 4.66
N ASN A 319 -0.98 -0.68 5.88
CA ASN A 319 -2.19 0.01 6.34
C ASN A 319 -2.55 1.27 5.53
N LEU A 320 -1.54 1.95 4.94
CA LEU A 320 -1.73 3.09 4.05
C LEU A 320 -2.25 2.66 2.67
N LEU A 321 -1.64 1.61 2.08
CA LEU A 321 -1.98 1.11 0.74
C LEU A 321 -3.26 0.26 0.68
N GLN A 322 -3.65 -0.42 1.76
CA GLN A 322 -4.69 -1.45 1.69
C GLN A 322 -6.12 -0.90 1.53
N THR A 323 -6.93 -1.69 0.82
CA THR A 323 -8.39 -1.56 0.80
C THR A 323 -8.92 -1.90 2.18
N ASN A 324 -9.73 -1.01 2.77
CA ASN A 324 -10.39 -1.24 4.05
C ASN A 324 -11.83 -1.73 3.82
N GLY A 325 -12.43 -2.41 4.81
CA GLY A 325 -13.85 -2.76 4.79
C GLY A 325 -14.77 -1.54 4.88
N ASN A 326 -14.30 -0.45 5.49
CA ASN A 326 -14.92 0.87 5.43
C ASN A 326 -14.35 1.65 4.23
N SER A 327 -15.22 1.99 3.26
CA SER A 327 -14.86 2.76 2.06
C SER A 327 -14.22 4.11 2.36
N ASP A 328 -14.63 4.76 3.44
CA ASP A 328 -14.23 6.13 3.74
C ASP A 328 -12.78 6.19 4.23
N ILE A 329 -12.29 5.12 4.85
CA ILE A 329 -10.88 4.94 5.19
C ILE A 329 -10.04 4.77 3.92
N SER A 330 -10.52 4.00 2.94
CA SER A 330 -9.84 3.87 1.64
C SER A 330 -9.88 5.18 0.83
N ASN A 331 -10.98 5.92 0.85
CA ASN A 331 -11.07 7.24 0.20
C ASN A 331 -10.17 8.28 0.88
N ALA A 332 -10.10 8.28 2.22
CA ALA A 332 -9.16 9.13 2.96
C ALA A 332 -7.69 8.74 2.70
N ASN A 333 -7.39 7.47 2.48
CA ASN A 333 -6.05 7.03 2.08
C ASN A 333 -5.76 7.35 0.60
N ALA A 334 -6.75 7.34 -0.29
CA ALA A 334 -6.60 7.83 -1.66
C ALA A 334 -6.14 9.30 -1.67
N VAL A 335 -6.83 10.19 -0.94
CA VAL A 335 -6.43 11.61 -0.79
C VAL A 335 -5.01 11.77 -0.23
N LYS A 336 -4.58 10.89 0.67
CA LYS A 336 -3.22 10.88 1.23
C LYS A 336 -2.17 10.35 0.26
N LEU A 337 -2.53 9.59 -0.77
CA LEU A 337 -1.59 8.90 -1.66
C LEU A 337 -1.51 9.51 -3.06
N ASP A 338 -2.59 10.12 -3.52
CA ASP A 338 -2.75 10.58 -4.90
C ASP A 338 -1.72 11.64 -5.30
N GLY A 339 -0.91 11.32 -6.32
CA GLY A 339 0.18 12.15 -6.82
C GLY A 339 1.44 12.16 -5.94
N LYS A 340 1.52 11.32 -4.88
CA LYS A 340 2.64 11.33 -3.93
C LYS A 340 3.67 10.22 -4.19
N LYS A 341 4.90 10.46 -3.72
CA LYS A 341 5.98 9.45 -3.65
C LYS A 341 6.04 8.76 -2.29
N ILE A 342 6.50 7.51 -2.30
CA ILE A 342 6.88 6.73 -1.13
C ILE A 342 8.33 6.28 -1.34
N TYR A 343 9.25 6.84 -0.57
CA TYR A 343 10.67 6.50 -0.59
C TYR A 343 10.94 5.36 0.39
N VAL A 344 11.60 4.30 -0.08
CA VAL A 344 11.78 3.06 0.69
C VAL A 344 13.26 2.70 0.77
N ALA A 345 13.78 2.55 1.99
CA ALA A 345 15.15 2.13 2.23
C ALA A 345 15.38 0.65 1.82
N ALA A 346 16.64 0.24 1.71
CA ALA A 346 16.98 -1.18 1.63
C ALA A 346 16.42 -1.96 2.82
N GLY A 347 16.02 -3.22 2.58
CA GLY A 347 15.38 -4.07 3.59
C GLY A 347 14.39 -5.06 3.01
N SER A 348 13.89 -5.96 3.86
CA SER A 348 12.92 -7.02 3.54
C SER A 348 11.55 -6.70 4.13
N TYR A 349 10.66 -6.17 3.29
CA TYR A 349 9.34 -5.69 3.65
C TYR A 349 8.30 -6.81 3.43
N GLU A 350 7.86 -7.47 4.50
CA GLU A 350 6.80 -8.48 4.42
C GLU A 350 5.47 -7.82 4.00
N MET A 351 5.05 -8.01 2.74
CA MET A 351 3.81 -7.40 2.22
C MET A 351 2.58 -8.29 2.34
N ALA A 352 2.74 -9.62 2.48
CA ALA A 352 1.64 -10.52 2.80
C ALA A 352 1.69 -10.93 4.27
N LYS A 353 0.67 -10.53 5.04
CA LYS A 353 0.50 -10.76 6.48
C LYS A 353 -0.81 -11.49 6.73
N GLU A 354 -0.92 -12.23 7.83
CA GLU A 354 -2.20 -12.79 8.32
C GLU A 354 -3.00 -13.56 7.22
N ASN A 355 -2.27 -14.30 6.38
CA ASN A 355 -2.79 -15.16 5.30
C ASN A 355 -3.36 -14.42 4.06
N SER A 356 -3.09 -13.13 3.88
CA SER A 356 -3.45 -12.37 2.67
C SER A 356 -2.31 -11.47 2.18
N GLY A 357 -2.29 -11.20 0.88
CA GLY A 357 -1.54 -10.05 0.32
C GLY A 357 -2.33 -8.75 0.42
N VAL A 358 -1.71 -7.64 0.03
CA VAL A 358 -2.35 -6.32 0.04
C VAL A 358 -3.29 -6.17 -1.15
N LYS A 359 -4.59 -6.04 -0.91
CA LYS A 359 -5.53 -5.54 -1.93
C LYS A 359 -5.44 -4.02 -1.99
N ILE A 360 -5.18 -3.44 -3.15
CA ILE A 360 -5.09 -1.98 -3.37
C ILE A 360 -6.19 -1.55 -4.35
N GLU A 361 -7.24 -0.91 -3.83
CA GLU A 361 -8.42 -0.49 -4.58
C GLU A 361 -9.03 0.76 -3.94
N TYR A 362 -9.42 1.73 -4.78
CA TYR A 362 -9.99 3.01 -4.37
C TYR A 362 -11.32 3.27 -5.08
N SER A 363 -12.19 2.26 -5.10
CA SER A 363 -13.47 2.24 -5.84
C SER A 363 -14.39 3.46 -5.59
N GLY A 364 -14.28 4.14 -4.45
CA GLY A 364 -15.06 5.34 -4.10
C GLY A 364 -14.38 6.69 -4.39
N TYR A 365 -13.16 6.70 -4.94
CA TYR A 365 -12.48 7.93 -5.37
C TYR A 365 -13.01 8.39 -6.75
N SER A 366 -12.48 9.48 -7.31
CA SER A 366 -12.99 10.10 -8.55
C SER A 366 -12.17 9.80 -9.81
N LYS A 367 -10.97 9.24 -9.66
CA LYS A 367 -10.00 8.90 -10.72
C LYS A 367 -9.05 7.81 -10.24
N GLN A 368 -8.19 7.28 -11.11
CA GLN A 368 -7.08 6.45 -10.64
C GLN A 368 -6.19 7.24 -9.65
N VAL A 369 -5.95 6.66 -8.48
CA VAL A 369 -5.00 7.16 -7.47
C VAL A 369 -3.59 6.90 -7.99
N GLU A 370 -2.81 7.96 -8.14
CA GLU A 370 -1.45 7.87 -8.68
C GLU A 370 -0.45 7.70 -7.55
N ILE A 371 0.23 6.55 -7.49
CA ILE A 371 1.15 6.18 -6.40
C ILE A 371 2.51 5.82 -7.00
N THR A 372 3.60 6.45 -6.53
CA THR A 372 4.96 6.05 -6.90
C THR A 372 5.73 5.55 -5.69
N ILE A 373 6.25 4.33 -5.76
CA ILE A 373 7.07 3.70 -4.72
C ILE A 373 8.50 3.54 -5.25
N GLU A 374 9.45 4.22 -4.63
CA GLU A 374 10.84 4.33 -5.09
C GLU A 374 11.77 3.67 -4.06
N GLY A 375 12.30 2.50 -4.42
CA GLY A 375 13.28 1.74 -3.65
C GLY A 375 14.73 2.10 -4.02
N GLY A 376 15.70 1.55 -3.27
CA GLY A 376 17.13 1.76 -3.55
C GLY A 376 17.84 2.74 -2.61
N TYR A 377 17.26 3.12 -1.48
CA TYR A 377 17.86 4.12 -0.57
C TYR A 377 18.67 3.49 0.57
N ASP A 378 19.77 4.14 0.95
CA ASP A 378 20.59 3.74 2.10
C ASP A 378 19.76 3.76 3.42
N PRO A 379 19.72 2.67 4.22
CA PRO A 379 19.06 2.66 5.54
C PRO A 379 19.57 3.71 6.53
N SER A 380 20.82 4.19 6.35
CA SER A 380 21.43 5.29 7.11
C SER A 380 21.12 6.69 6.57
N SER A 381 20.17 6.81 5.63
CA SER A 381 19.61 8.11 5.24
C SER A 381 18.87 8.75 6.43
N THR A 382 18.96 10.08 6.53
CA THR A 382 18.41 10.92 7.61
C THR A 382 17.73 12.15 7.00
N GLY A 383 16.86 12.82 7.76
CA GLY A 383 16.03 13.92 7.27
C GLY A 383 15.31 13.57 5.96
N THR A 384 15.34 14.48 4.99
CA THR A 384 14.77 14.27 3.65
C THR A 384 15.85 14.01 2.58
N ASP A 385 17.01 13.47 2.95
CA ASP A 385 18.12 13.21 2.01
C ASP A 385 17.77 12.08 1.02
N LEU A 386 17.64 12.43 -0.26
CA LEU A 386 17.38 11.49 -1.36
C LEU A 386 18.63 11.21 -2.22
N THR A 387 19.80 11.75 -1.87
CA THR A 387 21.02 11.61 -2.68
C THR A 387 21.65 10.22 -2.57
N LYS A 388 21.38 9.50 -1.48
CA LYS A 388 21.88 8.15 -1.18
C LYS A 388 21.05 7.04 -1.85
N ARG A 389 20.71 7.20 -3.13
CA ARG A 389 19.98 6.19 -3.92
C ARG A 389 20.94 5.42 -4.84
N ASP A 390 20.99 4.10 -4.70
CA ASP A 390 21.70 3.17 -5.57
C ASP A 390 20.99 1.80 -5.51
N ILE A 391 20.20 1.49 -6.55
CA ILE A 391 19.40 0.27 -6.64
C ILE A 391 20.24 -1.01 -6.72
N SER A 392 21.51 -0.92 -7.14
CA SER A 392 22.43 -2.06 -7.24
C SER A 392 23.01 -2.46 -5.88
N LYS A 393 23.13 -1.48 -4.97
CA LYS A 393 23.73 -1.63 -3.64
C LYS A 393 22.69 -1.74 -2.51
N TYR A 394 21.57 -1.04 -2.61
CA TYR A 394 20.60 -0.85 -1.53
C TYR A 394 19.26 -1.53 -1.85
N THR A 395 19.26 -2.86 -1.97
CA THR A 395 18.06 -3.62 -2.38
C THR A 395 16.86 -3.43 -1.44
N THR A 396 15.82 -2.79 -1.96
CA THR A 396 14.46 -2.80 -1.38
C THR A 396 13.71 -4.04 -1.87
N ALA A 397 13.35 -4.95 -0.96
CA ALA A 397 12.68 -6.21 -1.30
C ALA A 397 11.30 -6.33 -0.65
N PHE A 398 10.25 -6.44 -1.45
CA PHE A 398 8.91 -6.83 -1.00
C PHE A 398 8.79 -8.36 -1.01
N VAL A 399 8.49 -8.95 0.15
CA VAL A 399 8.55 -10.40 0.39
C VAL A 399 7.24 -10.96 0.95
N ARG A 400 7.02 -12.27 0.80
CA ARG A 400 5.95 -12.99 1.52
C ARG A 400 6.40 -13.35 2.94
N ASN A 401 5.45 -13.64 3.83
CA ASN A 401 5.73 -14.36 5.07
C ASN A 401 6.26 -15.78 4.77
N THR A 402 7.23 -16.25 5.56
CA THR A 402 7.86 -17.58 5.47
C THR A 402 7.73 -18.43 6.75
N GLY A 403 7.11 -17.87 7.80
CA GLY A 403 6.92 -18.53 9.10
C GLY A 403 5.77 -19.55 9.12
N SER A 404 5.49 -20.06 10.33
CA SER A 404 4.47 -21.07 10.62
C SER A 404 3.04 -20.53 10.41
N GLY A 405 2.61 -20.50 9.15
CA GLY A 405 1.34 -19.95 8.68
C GLY A 405 1.33 -19.66 7.17
N ALA A 406 2.51 -19.53 6.55
CA ALA A 406 2.70 -19.14 5.16
C ALA A 406 1.94 -19.98 4.10
N SER A 407 1.53 -21.22 4.43
CA SER A 407 0.70 -22.07 3.57
C SER A 407 -0.75 -21.60 3.39
N ALA A 408 -1.26 -20.74 4.29
CA ALA A 408 -2.60 -20.18 4.18
C ALA A 408 -2.64 -18.87 3.37
N THR A 409 -1.50 -18.20 3.16
CA THR A 409 -1.41 -17.05 2.25
C THR A 409 -1.75 -17.50 0.83
N SER A 410 -2.81 -16.92 0.27
CA SER A 410 -3.31 -17.30 -1.05
C SER A 410 -3.45 -16.09 -1.99
N ASN A 411 -3.64 -16.39 -3.27
CA ASN A 411 -3.74 -15.42 -4.36
C ASN A 411 -2.40 -14.78 -4.75
N SER A 412 -2.08 -13.59 -4.24
CA SER A 412 -0.97 -12.74 -4.73
C SER A 412 -0.39 -11.87 -3.61
N LEU A 413 0.87 -11.44 -3.72
CA LEU A 413 1.49 -10.51 -2.77
C LEU A 413 0.80 -9.13 -2.82
N LEU A 414 0.53 -8.63 -4.03
CA LEU A 414 -0.29 -7.47 -4.31
C LEU A 414 -1.47 -7.84 -5.22
N VAL A 415 -2.65 -7.29 -4.92
CA VAL A 415 -3.87 -7.46 -5.72
C VAL A 415 -4.43 -6.07 -6.05
N LEU A 416 -4.25 -5.63 -7.29
CA LEU A 416 -4.73 -4.31 -7.72
C LEU A 416 -6.17 -4.41 -8.20
N GLY A 417 -7.05 -3.64 -7.57
CA GLY A 417 -8.45 -3.48 -7.95
C GLY A 417 -8.70 -2.18 -8.71
N ASN A 418 -9.93 -1.68 -8.61
CA ASN A 418 -10.38 -0.47 -9.30
C ASN A 418 -9.70 0.83 -8.80
N GLN A 419 -9.53 1.79 -9.71
CA GLN A 419 -9.00 3.14 -9.44
C GLN A 419 -7.55 3.17 -8.90
N THR A 420 -6.71 2.23 -9.32
CA THR A 420 -5.31 2.13 -8.85
C THR A 420 -4.33 2.34 -10.00
N ASN A 421 -3.46 3.35 -9.93
CA ASN A 421 -2.32 3.54 -10.83
C ASN A 421 -1.02 3.55 -10.01
N ILE A 422 -0.34 2.41 -9.92
CA ILE A 422 0.83 2.23 -9.06
C ILE A 422 2.11 1.97 -9.86
N ILE A 423 3.14 2.77 -9.56
CA ILE A 423 4.47 2.73 -10.15
C ILE A 423 5.46 2.25 -9.09
N PHE A 424 6.30 1.26 -9.41
CA PHE A 424 7.48 0.92 -8.64
C PHE A 424 8.75 1.24 -9.42
N ASP A 425 9.78 1.74 -8.75
CA ASP A 425 11.11 1.99 -9.30
C ASP A 425 12.19 1.43 -8.35
N GLY A 426 13.05 0.53 -8.84
CA GLY A 426 14.18 0.01 -8.07
C GLY A 426 13.80 -1.00 -6.98
N CYS A 427 12.71 -1.74 -7.18
CA CYS A 427 12.17 -2.69 -6.20
C CYS A 427 12.33 -4.15 -6.64
N THR A 428 12.69 -5.02 -5.69
CA THR A 428 12.62 -6.48 -5.86
C THR A 428 11.33 -7.02 -5.27
N PHE A 429 10.58 -7.84 -6.01
CA PHE A 429 9.53 -8.70 -5.49
C PHE A 429 10.10 -10.12 -5.37
N ASN A 430 10.14 -10.67 -4.15
CA ASN A 430 10.72 -11.99 -3.89
C ASN A 430 9.69 -12.90 -3.21
N GLY A 431 9.20 -13.87 -3.97
CA GLY A 431 8.25 -14.89 -3.50
C GLY A 431 8.87 -15.91 -2.56
N GLN A 432 10.19 -15.94 -2.38
CA GLN A 432 10.90 -16.79 -1.41
C GLN A 432 10.50 -18.27 -1.45
N TYR A 433 10.06 -18.81 -2.59
CA TYR A 433 9.87 -20.25 -2.78
C TYR A 433 11.13 -20.86 -3.42
N GLY A 434 11.51 -22.05 -2.97
CA GLY A 434 12.35 -22.93 -3.77
C GLY A 434 11.59 -23.42 -5.00
N LEU A 435 12.30 -23.72 -6.10
CA LEU A 435 11.67 -24.13 -7.36
C LEU A 435 10.76 -25.38 -7.23
N ASN A 436 10.96 -26.21 -6.21
CA ASN A 436 10.17 -27.42 -5.97
C ASN A 436 9.05 -27.26 -4.92
N ASP A 437 8.95 -26.11 -4.27
CA ASP A 437 7.95 -25.86 -3.22
C ASP A 437 6.52 -25.83 -3.78
N ALA A 438 5.57 -26.31 -2.99
CA ALA A 438 4.16 -26.04 -3.22
C ALA A 438 3.88 -24.55 -2.95
N GLY A 439 3.38 -23.83 -3.96
CA GLY A 439 3.19 -22.38 -3.90
C GLY A 439 1.78 -21.92 -4.24
N SER A 440 1.32 -20.94 -3.46
CA SER A 440 -0.04 -20.40 -3.45
C SER A 440 -0.09 -18.89 -3.77
N VAL A 441 1.06 -18.25 -4.04
CA VAL A 441 1.20 -16.80 -4.14
C VAL A 441 1.96 -16.41 -5.41
N ARG A 442 1.37 -15.54 -6.24
CA ARG A 442 2.08 -14.81 -7.30
C ARG A 442 2.54 -13.42 -6.82
N ALA A 443 3.40 -12.72 -7.57
CA ALA A 443 3.77 -11.35 -7.17
C ALA A 443 2.60 -10.37 -7.27
N VAL A 444 2.02 -10.19 -8.46
CA VAL A 444 0.91 -9.23 -8.67
C VAL A 444 -0.23 -9.81 -9.50
N PHE A 445 -1.47 -9.51 -9.09
CA PHE A 445 -2.67 -9.70 -9.90
C PHE A 445 -3.32 -8.34 -10.18
N VAL A 446 -3.44 -7.98 -11.46
CA VAL A 446 -3.94 -6.68 -11.93
C VAL A 446 -5.40 -6.78 -12.40
N ALA A 447 -6.22 -5.84 -11.93
CA ALA A 447 -7.68 -5.76 -12.05
C ALA A 447 -8.42 -7.03 -11.61
N ALA A 448 -8.07 -7.56 -10.43
CA ALA A 448 -8.88 -8.60 -9.79
C ALA A 448 -10.27 -8.02 -9.46
N GLY A 449 -11.33 -8.59 -10.03
CA GLY A 449 -12.70 -8.06 -9.93
C GLY A 449 -13.09 -7.10 -11.08
N GLY A 450 -12.20 -6.82 -12.04
CA GLY A 450 -12.58 -6.12 -13.28
C GLY A 450 -12.67 -4.59 -13.19
N GLY A 451 -12.03 -3.97 -12.19
CA GLY A 451 -11.83 -2.52 -12.13
C GLY A 451 -10.89 -1.97 -13.22
N ASP A 452 -10.60 -0.67 -13.17
CA ASP A 452 -9.52 -0.06 -13.95
C ASP A 452 -8.24 0.05 -13.10
N ALA A 453 -7.19 -0.65 -13.53
CA ALA A 453 -5.94 -0.81 -12.79
C ALA A 453 -4.73 -0.68 -13.73
N THR A 454 -3.74 0.11 -13.30
CA THR A 454 -2.43 0.25 -13.97
C THR A 454 -1.33 -0.15 -12.99
N LEU A 455 -0.43 -1.03 -13.43
CA LEU A 455 0.84 -1.33 -12.79
C LEU A 455 1.96 -0.89 -13.73
N GLN A 456 2.89 -0.08 -13.23
CA GLN A 456 4.19 0.13 -13.88
C GLN A 456 5.33 -0.36 -12.97
N LEU A 457 6.28 -1.09 -13.56
CA LEU A 457 7.52 -1.51 -12.92
C LEU A 457 8.70 -0.97 -13.73
N ASN A 458 9.59 -0.26 -13.06
CA ASN A 458 10.83 0.30 -13.61
C ASN A 458 12.03 -0.26 -12.84
N ASN A 459 13.08 -0.72 -13.53
CA ASN A 459 14.34 -1.14 -12.91
C ASN A 459 14.11 -2.21 -11.81
N CYS A 460 13.27 -3.21 -12.11
CA CYS A 460 12.61 -4.07 -11.13
C CYS A 460 12.95 -5.57 -11.33
N VAL A 461 12.90 -6.34 -10.25
CA VAL A 461 13.12 -7.81 -10.29
C VAL A 461 11.91 -8.53 -9.69
N ILE A 462 11.35 -9.53 -10.39
CA ILE A 462 10.33 -10.43 -9.83
C ILE A 462 10.85 -11.87 -9.81
N LYS A 463 11.02 -12.45 -8.63
CA LYS A 463 11.62 -13.78 -8.50
C LYS A 463 11.01 -14.70 -7.45
N ASN A 464 11.23 -16.00 -7.64
CA ASN A 464 10.94 -17.05 -6.67
C ASN A 464 9.46 -17.18 -6.28
N PHE A 465 8.52 -16.88 -7.18
CA PHE A 465 7.08 -17.09 -6.95
C PHE A 465 6.59 -18.42 -7.54
N ASN A 466 5.92 -19.24 -6.74
CA ASN A 466 5.30 -20.49 -7.17
C ASN A 466 3.77 -20.39 -7.07
N ARG A 467 3.03 -20.80 -8.12
CA ARG A 467 1.57 -20.63 -8.20
C ARG A 467 0.82 -21.88 -8.72
N GLY A 468 0.02 -22.47 -7.83
CA GLY A 468 -1.03 -23.44 -8.14
C GLY A 468 -2.13 -22.90 -9.05
N SER A 469 -3.01 -23.79 -9.54
CA SER A 469 -4.01 -23.49 -10.56
C SER A 469 -5.29 -22.88 -9.99
N ASP A 470 -5.76 -21.78 -10.60
CA ASP A 470 -7.03 -21.12 -10.23
C ASP A 470 -8.24 -21.83 -10.86
N GLY A 471 -8.44 -23.11 -10.57
CA GLY A 471 -9.60 -23.87 -11.06
C GLY A 471 -9.50 -24.41 -12.50
N GLY A 472 -8.35 -24.30 -13.17
CA GLY A 472 -8.02 -25.17 -14.32
C GLY A 472 -7.18 -24.59 -15.47
N THR A 473 -7.16 -23.27 -15.66
CA THR A 473 -6.56 -22.65 -16.88
C THR A 473 -5.41 -21.68 -16.62
N ASP A 474 -5.28 -21.17 -15.40
CA ASP A 474 -4.53 -19.95 -15.12
C ASP A 474 -3.16 -20.21 -14.46
N GLY A 475 -2.25 -19.24 -14.60
CA GLY A 475 -0.94 -19.23 -13.98
C GLY A 475 -0.47 -17.80 -13.68
N GLY A 476 0.63 -17.39 -14.30
CA GLY A 476 1.27 -16.08 -14.07
C GLY A 476 1.79 -15.96 -12.65
N ALA A 477 2.92 -16.60 -12.35
CA ALA A 477 3.47 -16.60 -10.99
C ALA A 477 4.24 -15.31 -10.67
N ALA A 478 4.80 -14.63 -11.68
CA ALA A 478 5.19 -13.23 -11.52
C ALA A 478 3.96 -12.32 -11.62
N VAL A 479 3.32 -12.24 -12.79
CA VAL A 479 2.21 -11.32 -13.05
C VAL A 479 1.02 -12.01 -13.71
N LYS A 480 -0.20 -11.74 -13.21
CA LYS A 480 -1.46 -12.06 -13.88
C LYS A 480 -2.22 -10.78 -14.20
N VAL A 481 -2.68 -10.64 -15.44
CA VAL A 481 -3.50 -9.51 -15.90
C VAL A 481 -4.85 -10.03 -16.36
N SER A 482 -5.93 -9.69 -15.64
CA SER A 482 -7.28 -9.94 -16.16
C SER A 482 -7.73 -8.78 -17.05
N LYS A 483 -7.70 -7.55 -16.52
CA LYS A 483 -8.06 -6.31 -17.21
C LYS A 483 -7.02 -5.23 -16.85
N GLY A 484 -7.02 -4.11 -17.55
CA GLY A 484 -6.15 -2.97 -17.22
C GLY A 484 -4.76 -3.11 -17.84
N ARG A 485 -3.79 -2.35 -17.31
CA ARG A 485 -2.49 -2.13 -17.96
C ARG A 485 -1.33 -2.59 -17.08
N VAL A 486 -0.37 -3.27 -17.70
CA VAL A 486 0.92 -3.63 -17.10
C VAL A 486 2.03 -3.12 -18.00
N LEU A 487 2.87 -2.27 -17.44
CA LEU A 487 3.93 -1.53 -18.11
C LEU A 487 5.27 -1.93 -17.47
N LEU A 488 6.15 -2.61 -18.21
CA LEU A 488 7.37 -3.21 -17.68
C LEU A 488 8.59 -2.63 -18.39
N ASN A 489 9.33 -1.73 -17.76
CA ASN A 489 10.53 -1.12 -18.32
C ASN A 489 11.77 -1.51 -17.52
N ASP A 490 12.75 -2.17 -18.14
CA ASP A 490 13.91 -2.76 -17.44
C ASP A 490 13.47 -3.64 -16.26
N VAL A 491 12.86 -4.78 -16.59
CA VAL A 491 12.32 -5.73 -15.61
C VAL A 491 12.88 -7.12 -15.85
N GLU A 492 13.54 -7.67 -14.84
CA GLU A 492 13.90 -9.09 -14.77
C GLU A 492 12.75 -9.89 -14.14
N MET A 493 12.38 -11.02 -14.76
CA MET A 493 11.61 -12.06 -14.09
C MET A 493 12.37 -13.38 -14.16
N VAL A 494 12.63 -13.99 -13.00
CA VAL A 494 13.52 -15.16 -12.86
C VAL A 494 13.06 -16.14 -11.79
N ASN A 495 13.20 -17.46 -12.02
CA ASN A 495 12.79 -18.51 -11.08
C ASN A 495 11.33 -18.45 -10.61
N ASN A 496 10.40 -18.07 -11.50
CA ASN A 496 8.95 -18.12 -11.21
C ASN A 496 8.30 -19.36 -11.83
N LYS A 497 7.38 -20.01 -11.11
CA LYS A 497 6.79 -21.30 -11.51
C LYS A 497 5.27 -21.28 -11.46
N ALA A 498 4.62 -21.35 -12.62
CA ALA A 498 3.21 -21.66 -12.74
C ALA A 498 3.00 -23.17 -12.87
N THR A 499 1.87 -23.68 -12.38
CA THR A 499 1.51 -25.10 -12.56
C THR A 499 0.93 -25.42 -13.93
N ALA A 500 0.22 -24.47 -14.56
CA ALA A 500 -0.46 -24.68 -15.84
C ALA A 500 0.23 -23.98 -17.03
N ARG A 501 0.18 -22.63 -17.09
CA ARG A 501 0.64 -21.83 -18.24
C ARG A 501 1.24 -20.50 -17.76
N GLY A 502 2.19 -19.96 -18.52
CA GLY A 502 2.83 -18.66 -18.28
C GLY A 502 3.54 -18.60 -16.93
N GLY A 503 4.73 -19.19 -16.83
CA GLY A 503 5.53 -19.26 -15.61
C GLY A 503 5.75 -17.88 -14.99
N ALA A 504 6.13 -16.90 -15.81
CA ALA A 504 6.16 -15.51 -15.41
C ALA A 504 4.79 -14.83 -15.57
N ILE A 505 4.29 -14.71 -16.80
CA ILE A 505 3.19 -13.78 -17.14
C ILE A 505 1.99 -14.51 -17.76
N THR A 506 0.78 -14.15 -17.31
CA THR A 506 -0.48 -14.47 -18.01
C THR A 506 -1.36 -13.25 -18.25
N THR A 507 -2.04 -13.19 -19.41
CA THR A 507 -3.15 -12.26 -19.68
C THR A 507 -4.41 -13.04 -20.03
N THR A 508 -5.61 -12.59 -19.60
CA THR A 508 -6.84 -13.41 -19.75
C THR A 508 -8.07 -12.74 -20.38
N ALA A 509 -8.29 -11.42 -20.27
CA ALA A 509 -9.45 -10.76 -20.91
C ALA A 509 -9.07 -9.82 -22.06
N ALA A 510 -10.04 -9.48 -22.91
CA ALA A 510 -9.82 -8.73 -24.15
C ALA A 510 -9.35 -7.27 -23.97
N ASN A 511 -9.39 -6.76 -22.73
CA ASN A 511 -8.95 -5.42 -22.34
C ASN A 511 -7.82 -5.45 -21.28
N SER A 512 -6.97 -6.49 -21.34
CA SER A 512 -5.64 -6.47 -20.73
C SER A 512 -4.59 -5.94 -21.72
N PHE A 513 -3.71 -5.06 -21.25
CA PHE A 513 -2.55 -4.55 -21.99
C PHE A 513 -1.26 -4.93 -21.25
N LEU A 514 -0.35 -5.62 -21.93
CA LEU A 514 1.00 -5.93 -21.46
C LEU A 514 1.99 -5.23 -22.38
N PHE A 515 2.64 -4.16 -21.90
CA PHE A 515 3.71 -3.46 -22.61
C PHE A 515 5.04 -3.75 -21.93
N MET A 516 6.06 -4.09 -22.70
CA MET A 516 7.37 -4.53 -22.23
C MET A 516 8.49 -3.83 -23.00
N ASN A 517 9.45 -3.26 -22.27
CA ASN A 517 10.64 -2.61 -22.80
C ASN A 517 11.88 -3.06 -22.01
N ASN A 518 12.96 -3.44 -22.71
CA ASN A 518 14.23 -3.90 -22.13
C ASN A 518 14.11 -5.09 -21.13
N CYS A 519 13.01 -5.85 -21.15
CA CYS A 519 12.74 -6.88 -20.13
C CYS A 519 13.51 -8.19 -20.36
N LEU A 520 13.95 -8.83 -19.28
CA LEU A 520 14.59 -10.15 -19.27
C LEU A 520 13.69 -11.18 -18.60
N LEU A 521 13.35 -12.26 -19.32
CA LEU A 521 12.63 -13.42 -18.77
C LEU A 521 13.48 -14.67 -18.96
N HIS A 522 13.94 -15.28 -17.88
CA HIS A 522 14.70 -16.54 -17.89
C HIS A 522 14.35 -17.39 -16.67
N GLU A 523 14.61 -18.70 -16.72
CA GLU A 523 14.28 -19.63 -15.62
C GLU A 523 12.81 -19.52 -15.13
N ASN A 524 11.85 -19.26 -16.03
CA ASN A 524 10.42 -19.19 -15.69
C ASN A 524 9.68 -20.41 -16.22
N TYR A 525 9.10 -21.20 -15.33
CA TYR A 525 8.64 -22.55 -15.59
C TYR A 525 7.11 -22.64 -15.63
N ALA A 526 6.57 -23.31 -16.64
CA ALA A 526 5.25 -23.93 -16.59
C ALA A 526 5.34 -25.33 -17.24
N PRO A 527 5.06 -26.43 -16.50
CA PRO A 527 5.22 -27.79 -17.02
C PRO A 527 4.02 -28.24 -17.89
N GLY A 528 2.88 -27.57 -17.75
CA GLY A 528 1.69 -27.81 -18.57
C GLY A 528 1.89 -27.39 -20.04
N ALA A 529 0.90 -27.71 -20.87
CA ALA A 529 0.91 -27.32 -22.28
C ALA A 529 0.85 -25.79 -22.48
N TRP A 530 1.30 -25.34 -23.65
CA TRP A 530 1.32 -23.94 -24.12
C TRP A 530 2.47 -23.09 -23.56
N GLY A 531 2.22 -21.79 -23.30
CA GLY A 531 3.28 -20.81 -23.02
C GLY A 531 4.05 -21.13 -21.74
N THR A 532 5.37 -21.35 -21.82
CA THR A 532 6.19 -21.72 -20.66
C THR A 532 6.64 -20.49 -19.87
N ALA A 533 7.11 -19.43 -20.54
CA ALA A 533 7.44 -18.17 -19.91
C ALA A 533 6.25 -17.19 -19.88
N ILE A 534 5.64 -16.94 -21.05
CA ILE A 534 4.50 -16.02 -21.22
C ILE A 534 3.32 -16.76 -21.87
N HIS A 535 2.13 -16.63 -21.28
CA HIS A 535 0.88 -17.01 -21.94
C HIS A 535 -0.14 -15.86 -22.00
N ALA A 536 -0.15 -15.15 -23.12
CA ALA A 536 -1.07 -14.04 -23.36
C ALA A 536 -2.37 -14.54 -24.03
N GLY A 537 -3.32 -15.04 -23.23
CA GLY A 537 -4.54 -15.66 -23.74
C GLY A 537 -5.48 -14.70 -24.46
N ASN A 538 -5.44 -13.40 -24.14
CA ASN A 538 -6.29 -12.38 -24.73
C ASN A 538 -5.71 -10.96 -24.53
N GLY A 539 -6.31 -9.95 -25.16
CA GLY A 539 -5.89 -8.55 -25.08
C GLY A 539 -4.72 -8.23 -26.01
N TYR A 540 -3.78 -7.41 -25.55
CA TYR A 540 -2.61 -6.95 -26.30
C TYR A 540 -1.30 -7.23 -25.54
N ALA A 541 -0.27 -7.71 -26.25
CA ALA A 541 1.08 -7.92 -25.74
C ALA A 541 2.11 -7.27 -26.68
N CYS A 542 2.69 -6.15 -26.26
CA CYS A 542 3.66 -5.36 -27.04
C CYS A 542 5.04 -5.43 -26.38
N MET A 543 6.09 -5.72 -27.17
CA MET A 543 7.46 -5.97 -26.68
C MET A 543 8.48 -5.22 -27.54
N ASN A 544 9.43 -4.54 -26.89
CA ASN A 544 10.61 -3.94 -27.47
C ASN A 544 11.85 -4.32 -26.64
N ASN A 545 12.95 -4.73 -27.29
CA ASN A 545 14.20 -5.12 -26.61
C ASN A 545 14.00 -6.18 -25.49
N VAL A 546 13.06 -7.12 -25.67
CA VAL A 546 12.79 -8.17 -24.68
C VAL A 546 13.58 -9.42 -25.01
N THR A 547 14.27 -10.02 -24.03
CA THR A 547 14.85 -11.37 -24.14
C THR A 547 14.01 -12.36 -23.33
N VAL A 548 13.56 -13.44 -23.97
CA VAL A 548 12.85 -14.55 -23.32
C VAL A 548 13.58 -15.87 -23.58
N LEU A 549 14.13 -16.48 -22.52
CA LEU A 549 14.75 -17.80 -22.56
C LEU A 549 13.77 -18.87 -22.08
N GLY A 550 13.46 -19.83 -22.95
CA GLY A 550 12.53 -20.93 -22.66
C GLY A 550 13.09 -21.96 -21.68
N THR A 551 12.26 -22.39 -20.74
CA THR A 551 12.56 -23.54 -19.86
C THR A 551 12.03 -24.84 -20.46
N THR A 552 12.66 -25.96 -20.11
CA THR A 552 12.13 -27.30 -20.36
C THR A 552 10.78 -27.50 -19.67
N ALA A 553 9.71 -27.73 -20.45
CA ALA A 553 8.41 -28.19 -19.97
C ALA A 553 8.16 -29.64 -20.37
N THR A 554 7.17 -30.29 -19.75
CA THR A 554 6.82 -31.70 -19.98
C THR A 554 5.57 -31.89 -20.84
N GLY A 555 4.76 -30.85 -21.03
CA GLY A 555 3.61 -30.89 -21.92
C GLY A 555 4.00 -30.98 -23.40
N GLY A 556 3.43 -31.93 -24.14
CA GLY A 556 3.70 -32.13 -25.58
C GLY A 556 3.31 -30.96 -26.50
N ASN A 557 2.60 -29.95 -25.98
CA ASN A 557 2.19 -28.73 -26.71
C ASN A 557 2.87 -27.46 -26.18
N SER A 558 4.05 -27.56 -25.57
CA SER A 558 4.74 -26.43 -24.93
C SER A 558 5.49 -25.52 -25.92
N ILE A 559 5.45 -24.21 -25.66
CA ILE A 559 5.99 -23.13 -26.50
C ILE A 559 6.55 -22.03 -25.57
N THR A 560 7.67 -21.35 -25.90
CA THR A 560 8.24 -20.31 -25.01
C THR A 560 7.27 -19.14 -24.73
N VAL A 561 6.73 -18.54 -25.79
CA VAL A 561 5.71 -17.49 -25.77
C VAL A 561 4.52 -17.91 -26.64
N ASN A 562 3.33 -18.03 -26.06
CA ASN A 562 2.13 -18.44 -26.80
C ASN A 562 0.90 -17.66 -26.37
N GLY A 563 0.05 -17.29 -27.31
CA GLY A 563 -1.22 -16.67 -26.97
C GLY A 563 -2.24 -16.61 -28.10
N ASP A 564 -3.41 -16.09 -27.77
CA ASP A 564 -4.45 -15.69 -28.72
C ASP A 564 -4.79 -14.19 -28.57
N ALA A 565 -3.97 -13.45 -27.82
CA ALA A 565 -3.86 -11.99 -27.83
C ALA A 565 -3.32 -11.44 -29.16
N TYR A 566 -3.49 -10.14 -29.40
CA TYR A 566 -2.73 -9.43 -30.43
C TYR A 566 -1.27 -9.24 -29.93
N PHE A 567 -0.27 -9.67 -30.70
CA PHE A 567 1.15 -9.47 -30.37
C PHE A 567 1.81 -8.43 -31.28
N MET A 568 2.60 -7.53 -30.69
CA MET A 568 3.56 -6.69 -31.40
C MET A 568 4.96 -6.97 -30.85
N LEU A 569 5.81 -7.63 -31.63
CA LEU A 569 7.20 -7.89 -31.25
C LEU A 569 8.14 -7.04 -32.10
N ALA A 570 8.76 -6.03 -31.51
CA ALA A 570 9.87 -5.27 -32.08
C ALA A 570 11.16 -5.66 -31.35
N ASN A 571 12.29 -5.74 -32.06
CA ASN A 571 13.62 -5.87 -31.44
C ASN A 571 13.68 -6.98 -30.36
N THR A 572 12.96 -8.10 -30.53
CA THR A 572 12.71 -9.07 -29.45
C THR A 572 13.47 -10.37 -29.71
N THR A 573 14.12 -10.93 -28.69
CA THR A 573 14.81 -12.22 -28.74
C THR A 573 14.01 -13.27 -28.01
N ILE A 574 13.64 -14.37 -28.67
CA ILE A 574 13.04 -15.54 -28.02
C ILE A 574 13.87 -16.79 -28.33
N VAL A 575 14.36 -17.46 -27.29
CA VAL A 575 15.22 -18.64 -27.40
C VAL A 575 14.50 -19.88 -26.87
N GLY A 576 14.54 -20.96 -27.65
CA GLY A 576 13.87 -22.23 -27.37
C GLY A 576 14.71 -23.23 -26.58
N ASN A 577 14.03 -24.23 -26.05
CA ASN A 577 14.61 -25.33 -25.29
C ASN A 577 14.01 -26.67 -25.73
N SER A 578 14.64 -27.78 -25.34
CA SER A 578 14.23 -29.14 -25.75
C SER A 578 12.81 -29.49 -25.29
N GLY A 579 12.37 -28.95 -24.15
CA GLY A 579 10.99 -29.07 -23.65
C GLY A 579 10.00 -28.07 -24.27
N ASN A 580 10.28 -27.49 -25.44
CA ASN A 580 9.36 -26.61 -26.19
C ASN A 580 9.12 -27.19 -27.60
N PRO A 581 8.47 -28.37 -27.74
CA PRO A 581 8.32 -29.07 -29.03
C PRO A 581 7.47 -28.33 -30.07
N ASN A 582 6.61 -27.40 -29.63
CA ASN A 582 5.86 -26.51 -30.53
C ASN A 582 6.58 -25.16 -30.77
N GLY A 583 7.87 -25.06 -30.44
CA GLY A 583 8.73 -23.93 -30.79
C GLY A 583 8.79 -22.83 -29.73
N VAL A 584 9.14 -21.63 -30.17
CA VAL A 584 9.40 -20.46 -29.30
C VAL A 584 8.28 -19.44 -29.34
N PHE A 585 7.59 -19.28 -30.47
CA PHE A 585 6.52 -18.28 -30.63
C PHE A 585 5.30 -18.82 -31.36
N ARG A 586 4.11 -18.47 -30.87
CA ARG A 586 2.80 -18.70 -31.50
C ARG A 586 1.80 -17.59 -31.12
N ALA A 587 1.23 -16.93 -32.14
CA ALA A 587 0.00 -16.16 -32.01
C ALA A 587 -1.13 -16.90 -32.75
N GLY A 588 -2.09 -17.48 -32.03
CA GLY A 588 -3.11 -18.35 -32.61
C GLY A 588 -4.27 -17.59 -33.24
N GLY A 589 -5.11 -16.97 -32.41
CA GLY A 589 -6.37 -16.37 -32.86
C GLY A 589 -6.28 -14.99 -33.53
N ARG A 590 -5.41 -14.09 -33.05
CA ARG A 590 -5.46 -12.66 -33.38
C ARG A 590 -4.24 -12.16 -34.16
N ALA A 591 -4.49 -11.20 -35.03
CA ALA A 591 -3.49 -10.57 -35.89
C ALA A 591 -2.30 -10.05 -35.05
N SER A 592 -1.10 -10.38 -35.49
CA SER A 592 0.13 -10.10 -34.74
C SER A 592 1.25 -9.70 -35.69
N THR A 593 2.03 -8.69 -35.32
CA THR A 593 3.11 -8.15 -36.13
C THR A 593 4.47 -8.40 -35.46
N VAL A 594 5.45 -8.88 -36.22
CA VAL A 594 6.82 -9.09 -35.74
C VAL A 594 7.83 -8.39 -36.66
N VAL A 595 8.74 -7.61 -36.08
CA VAL A 595 9.74 -6.82 -36.83
C VAL A 595 11.10 -6.85 -36.12
N ASN A 596 12.18 -6.91 -36.90
CA ASN A 596 13.57 -6.89 -36.41
C ASN A 596 13.81 -7.81 -35.19
N SER A 597 13.21 -8.99 -35.16
CA SER A 597 13.21 -9.89 -33.99
C SER A 597 13.94 -11.20 -34.27
N LEU A 598 14.60 -11.75 -33.25
CA LEU A 598 15.34 -13.01 -33.32
C LEU A 598 14.52 -14.14 -32.67
N PHE A 599 14.27 -15.19 -33.44
CA PHE A 599 13.70 -16.45 -32.97
C PHE A 599 14.74 -17.55 -33.12
N ALA A 600 15.37 -17.97 -32.01
CA ALA A 600 16.42 -18.99 -32.00
C ALA A 600 15.87 -20.30 -31.42
N LYS A 601 16.05 -21.43 -32.10
CA LYS A 601 15.48 -22.72 -31.62
C LYS A 601 16.14 -23.23 -30.34
N GLY A 602 17.38 -22.80 -30.07
CA GLY A 602 18.19 -23.24 -28.95
C GLY A 602 18.35 -24.77 -28.96
N ALA A 603 17.96 -25.42 -27.86
CA ALA A 603 17.94 -26.89 -27.76
C ALA A 603 16.67 -27.55 -28.32
N GLY A 604 15.73 -26.76 -28.87
CA GLY A 604 14.51 -27.23 -29.53
C GLY A 604 14.68 -27.45 -31.04
N SER A 605 13.60 -27.93 -31.69
CA SER A 605 13.58 -28.29 -33.12
C SER A 605 12.94 -27.25 -34.04
N ARG A 606 12.23 -26.26 -33.49
CA ARG A 606 11.37 -25.30 -34.21
C ARG A 606 11.40 -23.92 -33.54
N THR A 607 11.08 -22.86 -34.28
CA THR A 607 10.89 -21.51 -33.73
C THR A 607 9.46 -21.01 -33.83
N ILE A 608 9.01 -20.58 -35.01
CA ILE A 608 7.68 -20.00 -35.19
C ILE A 608 6.70 -21.12 -35.56
N TYR A 609 5.65 -21.29 -34.76
CA TYR A 609 4.54 -22.18 -35.05
C TYR A 609 3.46 -21.42 -35.82
N ALA A 610 2.85 -22.07 -36.83
CA ALA A 610 1.88 -21.42 -37.73
C ALA A 610 0.71 -20.76 -36.98
N GLY A 611 0.37 -19.53 -37.35
CA GLY A 611 -0.59 -18.70 -36.64
C GLY A 611 -0.94 -17.42 -37.40
N ASN A 612 -1.69 -16.52 -36.75
CA ASN A 612 -2.14 -15.25 -37.32
C ASN A 612 -1.04 -14.17 -37.19
N ILE A 613 0.10 -14.43 -37.82
CA ILE A 613 1.32 -13.61 -37.75
C ILE A 613 1.56 -12.95 -39.12
N THR A 614 1.95 -11.69 -39.10
CA THR A 614 2.43 -10.91 -40.25
C THR A 614 3.84 -10.41 -39.93
N SER A 615 4.78 -10.61 -40.83
CA SER A 615 6.10 -10.01 -40.69
C SER A 615 6.09 -8.53 -41.13
N GLY A 616 6.66 -7.67 -40.30
CA GLY A 616 7.08 -6.30 -40.65
C GLY A 616 8.49 -6.25 -41.25
N GLY A 617 9.12 -7.41 -41.48
CA GLY A 617 10.47 -7.56 -42.03
C GLY A 617 11.59 -7.62 -40.99
N TYR A 618 12.79 -7.90 -41.48
CA TYR A 618 14.06 -7.88 -40.72
C TYR A 618 14.16 -8.92 -39.60
N ASN A 619 13.27 -9.91 -39.55
CA ASN A 619 13.32 -10.96 -38.55
C ASN A 619 14.32 -12.05 -38.94
N VAL A 620 14.96 -12.65 -37.93
CA VAL A 620 15.88 -13.77 -38.08
C VAL A 620 15.30 -14.96 -37.33
N TYR A 621 15.07 -16.07 -38.04
CA TYR A 621 14.37 -17.23 -37.47
C TYR A 621 15.08 -18.55 -37.80
N GLN A 622 14.74 -19.64 -37.10
CA GLN A 622 15.35 -20.96 -37.33
C GLN A 622 14.30 -22.06 -37.36
N ALA A 623 14.07 -22.68 -38.52
CA ALA A 623 13.07 -23.75 -38.67
C ALA A 623 11.68 -23.32 -38.16
N ALA A 624 11.08 -22.36 -38.87
CA ALA A 624 9.67 -21.99 -38.70
C ALA A 624 8.75 -22.91 -39.52
N ASP A 625 7.49 -23.01 -39.13
CA ASP A 625 6.47 -23.67 -39.94
C ASP A 625 6.26 -22.90 -41.29
N ALA A 626 5.99 -23.63 -42.37
CA ALA A 626 5.79 -23.03 -43.69
C ALA A 626 4.56 -22.12 -43.72
N GLY A 627 4.70 -20.91 -44.28
CA GLY A 627 3.61 -19.93 -44.38
C GLY A 627 3.35 -19.13 -43.10
N TRP A 628 4.30 -19.06 -42.16
CA TRP A 628 4.13 -18.30 -40.90
C TRP A 628 3.93 -16.78 -41.07
N GLY A 629 4.21 -16.21 -42.23
CA GLY A 629 4.05 -14.76 -42.51
C GLY A 629 5.33 -14.01 -42.90
N ALA A 630 6.43 -14.72 -43.20
CA ALA A 630 7.70 -14.14 -43.66
C ALA A 630 7.56 -13.30 -44.95
N VAL A 631 8.37 -12.25 -45.04
CA VAL A 631 8.59 -11.42 -46.23
C VAL A 631 10.04 -11.50 -46.71
N SER A 632 10.36 -10.90 -47.87
CA SER A 632 11.69 -10.99 -48.50
C SER A 632 12.85 -10.33 -47.74
N THR A 633 12.55 -9.59 -46.66
CA THR A 633 13.54 -8.97 -45.76
C THR A 633 13.72 -9.75 -44.46
N ASP A 634 13.08 -10.92 -44.30
CA ASP A 634 13.34 -11.84 -43.18
C ASP A 634 14.32 -12.96 -43.58
N THR A 635 15.32 -13.23 -42.74
CA THR A 635 16.33 -14.26 -43.00
C THR A 635 16.00 -15.58 -42.31
N ASP A 636 15.89 -16.66 -43.10
CA ASP A 636 15.92 -18.02 -42.55
C ASP A 636 17.37 -18.40 -42.17
N TYR A 637 17.62 -18.43 -40.87
CA TYR A 637 18.89 -18.81 -40.25
C TYR A 637 18.90 -20.31 -39.84
N SER A 638 18.02 -21.14 -40.43
CA SER A 638 17.88 -22.58 -40.15
C SER A 638 19.16 -23.39 -40.38
N SER A 639 20.00 -22.98 -41.33
CA SER A 639 21.30 -23.63 -41.64
C SER A 639 22.44 -23.26 -40.69
N GLN A 640 22.23 -22.31 -39.77
CA GLN A 640 23.26 -21.71 -38.96
C GLN A 640 23.19 -22.17 -37.49
N THR A 641 24.33 -22.21 -36.82
CA THR A 641 24.40 -22.46 -35.38
C THR A 641 24.46 -21.13 -34.63
N LEU A 642 23.47 -20.88 -33.78
CA LEU A 642 23.46 -19.76 -32.84
C LEU A 642 24.02 -20.19 -31.47
N PRO A 643 24.46 -19.25 -30.61
CA PRO A 643 24.95 -19.55 -29.28
C PRO A 643 23.95 -20.33 -28.40
N ALA A 644 24.48 -21.06 -27.42
CA ALA A 644 23.66 -21.67 -26.37
C ALA A 644 22.84 -20.61 -25.61
N ALA A 645 21.72 -21.02 -24.99
CA ALA A 645 20.78 -20.14 -24.29
C ALA A 645 21.33 -19.61 -22.94
N THR A 646 22.46 -18.91 -23.00
CA THR A 646 23.19 -18.31 -21.87
C THR A 646 23.22 -16.80 -22.02
N LEU A 647 23.13 -16.08 -20.90
CA LEU A 647 23.22 -14.62 -20.88
C LEU A 647 24.66 -14.14 -20.77
N THR A 648 24.95 -12.97 -21.30
CA THR A 648 26.19 -12.21 -21.07
C THR A 648 25.80 -10.74 -21.02
N ASP A 649 26.26 -10.01 -20.00
CA ASP A 649 25.83 -8.64 -19.69
C ASP A 649 24.30 -8.47 -19.62
N GLY A 650 23.61 -9.46 -19.02
CA GLY A 650 22.15 -9.45 -18.84
C GLY A 650 21.31 -9.79 -20.09
N VAL A 651 21.92 -10.06 -21.24
CA VAL A 651 21.22 -10.27 -22.52
C VAL A 651 21.73 -11.51 -23.26
N TYR A 652 20.90 -12.09 -24.15
CA TYR A 652 21.35 -13.13 -25.08
C TYR A 652 22.16 -12.48 -26.21
N GLN A 653 23.49 -12.59 -26.13
CA GLN A 653 24.39 -12.04 -27.14
C GLN A 653 24.53 -13.00 -28.32
N TRP A 654 24.43 -12.47 -29.54
CA TRP A 654 24.66 -13.22 -30.78
C TRP A 654 25.34 -12.32 -31.81
N THR A 655 26.07 -12.90 -32.75
CA THR A 655 26.73 -12.17 -33.83
C THR A 655 26.33 -12.72 -35.19
N VAL A 656 26.37 -11.85 -36.21
CA VAL A 656 26.14 -12.25 -37.60
C VAL A 656 27.33 -13.08 -38.08
N THR A 657 27.06 -14.30 -38.51
CA THR A 657 28.04 -15.33 -38.88
C THR A 657 27.89 -15.86 -40.31
N GLY A 658 26.75 -15.55 -40.95
CA GLY A 658 26.47 -15.81 -42.37
C GLY A 658 25.83 -14.58 -43.02
N THR A 659 25.04 -14.80 -44.08
CA THR A 659 24.27 -13.73 -44.72
C THR A 659 23.05 -13.34 -43.87
N ILE A 660 22.83 -12.03 -43.73
CA ILE A 660 21.54 -11.42 -43.40
C ILE A 660 21.08 -10.70 -44.66
N ASP A 661 19.82 -10.83 -45.04
CA ASP A 661 19.31 -10.35 -46.34
C ASP A 661 19.13 -8.82 -46.35
N GLU A 662 18.54 -8.26 -45.28
CA GLU A 662 18.44 -6.81 -45.07
C GLU A 662 18.47 -6.50 -43.56
N PHE A 663 18.90 -5.29 -43.17
CA PHE A 663 18.92 -4.84 -41.77
C PHE A 663 17.88 -3.74 -41.56
N ALA A 664 17.20 -3.73 -40.40
CA ALA A 664 16.17 -2.73 -40.13
C ALA A 664 16.76 -1.33 -39.95
N THR A 665 16.00 -0.32 -40.36
CA THR A 665 16.19 1.06 -39.86
C THR A 665 15.30 1.29 -38.64
N LYS A 666 15.68 2.22 -37.76
CA LYS A 666 14.86 2.62 -36.61
C LYS A 666 13.47 3.08 -37.05
N GLN A 667 13.39 3.74 -38.19
CA GLN A 667 12.12 4.21 -38.75
C GLN A 667 11.23 3.05 -39.21
N ALA A 668 11.78 2.05 -39.90
CA ALA A 668 11.03 0.86 -40.32
C ALA A 668 10.46 0.08 -39.11
N VAL A 669 11.22 -0.05 -38.02
CA VAL A 669 10.71 -0.65 -36.77
C VAL A 669 9.57 0.16 -36.18
N ILE A 670 9.71 1.50 -36.10
CA ILE A 670 8.67 2.39 -35.58
C ILE A 670 7.40 2.33 -36.45
N ASP A 671 7.52 2.29 -37.78
CA ASP A 671 6.38 2.29 -38.69
C ASP A 671 5.66 0.92 -38.73
N ALA A 672 6.39 -0.19 -38.53
CA ALA A 672 5.80 -1.50 -38.27
C ALA A 672 4.99 -1.51 -36.96
N VAL A 673 5.49 -0.87 -35.90
CA VAL A 673 4.75 -0.72 -34.63
C VAL A 673 3.53 0.19 -34.78
N LYS A 674 3.62 1.28 -35.57
CA LYS A 674 2.47 2.17 -35.88
C LYS A 674 1.37 1.48 -36.69
N SER A 675 1.74 0.52 -37.55
CA SER A 675 0.80 -0.15 -38.48
C SER A 675 0.12 -1.41 -37.91
N PHE A 676 0.67 -2.02 -36.84
CA PHE A 676 0.05 -3.14 -36.11
C PHE A 676 -1.37 -2.83 -35.58
N ASP A 677 -1.50 -1.71 -34.87
CA ASP A 677 -2.77 -1.15 -34.39
C ASP A 677 -2.54 0.35 -34.21
N ALA A 678 -3.26 1.18 -34.98
CA ALA A 678 -3.02 2.63 -35.00
C ALA A 678 -3.24 3.32 -33.63
N THR A 679 -3.99 2.70 -32.71
CA THR A 679 -4.20 3.21 -31.35
C THR A 679 -3.19 2.59 -30.38
N VAL A 680 -3.08 1.27 -30.35
CA VAL A 680 -2.25 0.57 -29.35
C VAL A 680 -0.76 0.65 -29.68
N GLY A 681 -0.40 0.60 -30.96
CA GLY A 681 0.97 0.85 -31.44
C GLY A 681 1.45 2.26 -31.10
N GLN A 682 0.62 3.29 -31.32
CA GLN A 682 0.97 4.66 -30.93
C GLN A 682 1.00 4.84 -29.40
N GLN A 683 0.14 4.18 -28.63
CA GLN A 683 0.25 4.15 -27.16
C GLN A 683 1.55 3.48 -26.69
N PHE A 684 1.98 2.40 -27.35
CA PHE A 684 3.24 1.72 -27.05
C PHE A 684 4.45 2.61 -27.37
N ILE A 685 4.45 3.28 -28.53
CA ILE A 685 5.50 4.23 -28.92
C ILE A 685 5.56 5.45 -27.99
N ASN A 686 4.41 5.97 -27.56
CA ASN A 686 4.37 7.09 -26.60
C ASN A 686 4.95 6.70 -25.23
N TRP A 687 4.87 5.43 -24.84
CA TRP A 687 5.39 4.91 -23.58
C TRP A 687 6.86 4.50 -23.64
N VAL A 688 7.31 3.85 -24.73
CA VAL A 688 8.73 3.50 -24.96
C VAL A 688 9.57 4.73 -25.35
N GLY A 689 8.95 5.69 -26.05
CA GLY A 689 9.61 6.80 -26.73
C GLY A 689 10.33 6.35 -28.01
N GLU A 690 10.35 7.18 -29.05
CA GLU A 690 11.01 6.84 -30.34
C GLU A 690 12.54 6.65 -30.23
N ASN A 691 13.15 6.95 -29.08
CA ASN A 691 14.55 6.63 -28.78
C ASN A 691 14.74 5.22 -28.19
N GLY A 692 13.74 4.63 -27.52
CA GLY A 692 13.82 3.27 -26.98
C GLY A 692 13.92 2.18 -28.05
N PHE A 693 13.42 2.46 -29.26
CA PHE A 693 13.62 1.61 -30.45
C PHE A 693 15.02 1.76 -31.09
N GLY A 694 15.80 2.77 -30.68
CA GLY A 694 17.16 3.05 -31.17
C GLY A 694 18.29 2.57 -30.26
N VAL A 695 17.95 1.90 -29.16
CA VAL A 695 18.90 1.23 -28.25
C VAL A 695 18.63 -0.27 -28.24
N ASP A 696 19.59 -1.07 -27.77
CA ASP A 696 19.38 -2.49 -27.43
C ASP A 696 18.92 -2.65 -25.97
N GLN A 697 18.73 -3.89 -25.51
CA GLN A 697 18.29 -4.18 -24.15
C GLN A 697 19.22 -3.66 -23.05
N ARG A 698 20.52 -3.54 -23.32
CA ARG A 698 21.52 -2.99 -22.37
C ARG A 698 21.49 -1.45 -22.33
N GLY A 699 20.62 -0.82 -23.13
CA GLY A 699 20.63 0.63 -23.36
C GLY A 699 21.73 1.10 -24.29
N VAL A 700 22.45 0.19 -24.98
CA VAL A 700 23.52 0.57 -25.91
C VAL A 700 22.90 1.07 -27.22
N ALA A 701 23.37 2.22 -27.73
CA ALA A 701 22.86 2.80 -28.96
C ALA A 701 23.14 1.90 -30.18
N ARG A 702 22.10 1.66 -30.99
CA ARG A 702 22.18 0.89 -32.24
C ARG A 702 22.55 1.79 -33.41
N ASN A 703 23.05 1.19 -34.50
CA ASN A 703 23.12 1.88 -35.78
C ASN A 703 21.69 2.08 -36.32
N VAL A 704 21.19 3.32 -36.28
CA VAL A 704 19.79 3.65 -36.66
C VAL A 704 19.42 3.33 -38.11
N ASN A 705 20.41 3.07 -38.98
CA ASN A 705 20.22 2.70 -40.38
C ASN A 705 20.49 1.20 -40.64
N LYS A 706 20.91 0.43 -39.62
CA LYS A 706 21.38 -0.96 -39.76
C LYS A 706 21.31 -1.67 -38.40
N MET A 707 20.12 -1.80 -37.84
CA MET A 707 19.90 -2.45 -36.55
C MET A 707 20.01 -3.98 -36.68
N GLN A 708 20.64 -4.62 -35.69
CA GLN A 708 20.67 -6.07 -35.58
C GLN A 708 19.31 -6.59 -35.09
N ALA A 709 18.88 -7.76 -35.60
CA ALA A 709 17.65 -8.40 -35.18
C ALA A 709 17.72 -8.94 -33.73
N GLY A 710 16.62 -8.82 -33.00
CA GLY A 710 16.50 -9.20 -31.61
C GLY A 710 16.91 -8.09 -30.63
N ALA A 711 16.96 -8.44 -29.34
CA ALA A 711 17.15 -7.52 -28.22
C ALA A 711 18.61 -7.11 -27.98
N TYR A 712 19.56 -7.67 -28.73
CA TYR A 712 20.99 -7.39 -28.67
C TYR A 712 21.48 -6.77 -29.99
N ASP A 713 22.43 -5.85 -29.90
CA ASP A 713 23.14 -5.30 -31.06
C ASP A 713 24.65 -5.37 -30.86
N ALA A 714 25.36 -5.89 -31.87
CA ALA A 714 26.83 -5.97 -31.84
C ALA A 714 27.52 -4.64 -32.22
N GLY A 715 26.78 -3.63 -32.69
CA GLY A 715 27.33 -2.38 -33.20
C GLY A 715 27.71 -2.49 -34.68
N LEU A 716 26.72 -2.71 -35.53
CA LEU A 716 26.86 -3.05 -36.96
C LEU A 716 27.09 -1.87 -37.92
#